data_AF-A0A5B8MVA6-F1
#
_entry.id   AF-A0A5B8MVA6-F1
#
_cell.length_a   1.000
_cell.length_b   1.000
_cell.length_c   1.000
_cell.angle_alpha   90.00
_cell.angle_beta   90.00
_cell.angle_gamma   90.00
#
_symmetry.space_group_name_H-M   'P 1'
#
loop_
_entity.id
_entity.type
_entity.pdbx_description
1 polymer ?
#
loop_
_entity_poly.entity_id
_entity_poly.type
_entity_poly.pdbx_seq_one_letter_code
_entity_poly.pdbx_strand_id
1 'polypeptide(L)'
;MGCFSCFGASGREEHQERVNQRGASTSDKLRDKQGLGSVRGKRLLEDLTKGLDRDKDGVLIGILAACDRGKTLKDLGCALESARVKLKDKSVSGDEARARKRVLVLHRCLDVAWRDLLDALEAGTTRGTLDWGAVSIKGIQDHLEQKLPEVLRKDMCYCTSLALEVLQFFYELNGPKSPSTEGVVRLEDGLFHNESISFFMNYISVILNRSVTQLSCADMEKQKREFGEVLCMLGLGVNLVYALDSASVSTLVYLMLNTEEDESKLSLRVVRDRPFQSGFTDFSHQVFRGVFEHPDVRGPRCKIFPLFVESGVEENGGTSVAFEKGEGHGPRKEFFDLVSQELTAKGGRGSPLLFAFSRSMGKFWFNLGVKRTEEVKERYYFVGWLMAQAFFNRTNLSVDFSEVIFERLLKGEGFVPSMEYLEAMDPEAAKSIQNINKLPQGDFESMLVLEGKKGMSRKDFIEDSVKSVLLDGVKWQFDALCRGFHSILTPEKLVGYFSSAASLQMAICGKESMKNLENFSVREVFLVNYDEELEEQWPLLSNALWEVLDSWPKDKKLCFVKFVTGSDRLPLPNTELIKIELPFFAFSDHDHKNLLKTLPQAHTCENLLEIPNYWESLLHVKGTPDNFWNLGQGEKDELLKELRETMDDRLTFAVSNCDTYGLDTLEEGAGGGELPMSLDPSSPIKMGGNEAIAPNGSPMKPAIAVTNDEIEFLTVYQEAEEADKLSLPSLGGTPVKDKALALPAQNGESPKPATIEKKPLHDKSIDEMVNELGIEL
;
A
#
# COMPACT_ATOMS: atom_id res chain seq x y z
N MET A 1 -49.39 32.34 6.02
CA MET A 1 -50.75 32.61 5.49
C MET A 1 -50.86 31.97 4.12
N GLY A 2 -51.93 31.21 3.85
CA GLY A 2 -52.36 30.82 2.50
C GLY A 2 -52.04 29.38 2.05
N CYS A 3 -52.95 28.43 2.35
CA CYS A 3 -53.13 27.19 1.57
C CYS A 3 -53.70 27.50 0.17
N PHE A 4 -53.39 26.68 -0.85
CA PHE A 4 -54.37 25.93 -1.67
C PHE A 4 -53.68 25.07 -2.78
N SER A 5 -53.97 23.76 -2.73
CA SER A 5 -54.18 22.74 -3.79
C SER A 5 -53.52 22.82 -5.19
N CYS A 6 -53.04 21.66 -5.67
CA CYS A 6 -53.56 21.03 -6.90
C CYS A 6 -53.30 19.51 -6.94
N PHE A 7 -54.26 18.79 -7.50
CA PHE A 7 -54.41 17.34 -7.64
C PHE A 7 -54.06 16.91 -9.08
N GLY A 8 -53.46 15.72 -9.24
CA GLY A 8 -53.72 14.78 -10.33
C GLY A 8 -52.96 14.93 -11.66
N ALA A 9 -52.17 13.92 -12.03
CA ALA A 9 -52.53 12.95 -13.08
C ALA A 9 -51.36 12.00 -13.41
N SER A 10 -51.69 10.71 -13.40
CA SER A 10 -50.93 9.55 -13.85
C SER A 10 -50.65 9.54 -15.36
N GLY A 11 -49.53 8.93 -15.78
CA GLY A 11 -49.45 8.28 -17.10
C GLY A 11 -48.05 8.05 -17.68
N ARG A 12 -47.71 6.76 -17.83
CA ARG A 12 -46.70 6.13 -18.72
C ARG A 12 -45.31 5.86 -18.15
N GLU A 13 -45.24 4.79 -17.36
CA GLU A 13 -44.14 3.82 -17.41
C GLU A 13 -44.37 2.81 -18.55
N GLU A 14 -43.30 2.06 -18.88
CA GLU A 14 -43.19 0.93 -19.81
C GLU A 14 -42.64 1.23 -21.23
N HIS A 15 -41.34 1.56 -21.31
CA HIS A 15 -40.40 0.97 -22.28
C HIS A 15 -38.96 1.44 -22.02
N GLN A 16 -38.29 0.94 -20.97
CA GLN A 16 -36.83 1.06 -20.85
C GLN A 16 -36.24 0.01 -19.88
N GLU A 17 -36.66 -1.26 -19.97
CA GLU A 17 -36.00 -2.36 -19.28
C GLU A 17 -35.78 -3.50 -20.28
N ARG A 18 -34.57 -3.58 -20.85
CA ARG A 18 -33.91 -4.80 -21.40
C ARG A 18 -32.65 -4.44 -22.22
N VAL A 19 -31.63 -3.82 -21.60
CA VAL A 19 -30.23 -3.90 -22.10
C VAL A 19 -29.19 -3.89 -20.96
N ASN A 20 -29.49 -3.42 -19.74
CA ASN A 20 -28.49 -3.36 -18.66
C ASN A 20 -28.34 -4.65 -17.83
N GLN A 21 -27.95 -5.76 -18.46
CA GLN A 21 -27.43 -6.93 -17.73
C GLN A 21 -26.22 -7.51 -18.46
N ARG A 22 -25.04 -6.93 -18.22
CA ARG A 22 -23.72 -7.59 -18.19
C ARG A 22 -22.64 -6.52 -18.04
N GLY A 23 -22.15 -6.39 -16.81
CA GLY A 23 -21.15 -5.40 -16.40
C GLY A 23 -21.40 -5.02 -14.95
N ALA A 24 -21.32 -5.98 -14.04
CA ALA A 24 -21.52 -5.69 -12.61
C ALA A 24 -20.41 -4.75 -12.14
N SER A 25 -20.78 -3.53 -11.75
CA SER A 25 -19.87 -2.57 -11.12
C SER A 25 -19.39 -3.10 -9.76
N THR A 26 -18.33 -2.50 -9.22
CA THR A 26 -17.86 -2.75 -7.85
C THR A 26 -18.99 -2.53 -6.82
N SER A 27 -19.92 -1.62 -7.14
CA SER A 27 -21.17 -1.36 -6.43
C SER A 27 -22.20 -2.50 -6.55
N ASP A 28 -22.32 -3.17 -7.69
CA ASP A 28 -23.16 -4.37 -7.78
C ASP A 28 -22.64 -5.51 -6.88
N LYS A 29 -21.31 -5.64 -6.69
CA LYS A 29 -20.72 -6.63 -5.76
C LYS A 29 -20.91 -6.27 -4.28
N LEU A 30 -20.98 -4.97 -3.93
CA LEU A 30 -21.34 -4.48 -2.60
C LEU A 30 -22.87 -4.57 -2.35
N ARG A 31 -23.69 -4.24 -3.36
CA ARG A 31 -25.16 -4.39 -3.39
C ARG A 31 -25.59 -5.83 -3.20
N ASP A 32 -24.91 -6.76 -3.86
CA ASP A 32 -25.30 -8.18 -3.85
C ASP A 32 -25.10 -8.80 -2.46
N LYS A 33 -24.20 -8.26 -1.63
CA LYS A 33 -24.07 -8.68 -0.21
C LYS A 33 -25.13 -8.09 0.72
N GLN A 34 -25.86 -7.03 0.34
CA GLN A 34 -26.55 -6.17 1.32
C GLN A 34 -27.97 -5.70 0.97
N GLY A 35 -28.58 -6.14 -0.14
CA GLY A 35 -29.96 -5.77 -0.49
C GLY A 35 -31.01 -6.25 0.54
N LEU A 36 -31.58 -5.32 1.33
CA LEU A 36 -32.60 -5.58 2.38
C LEU A 36 -33.96 -6.08 1.85
N GLY A 37 -34.11 -6.23 0.54
CA GLY A 37 -35.31 -6.79 -0.09
C GLY A 37 -35.18 -8.06 -0.85
N SER A 38 -33.95 -8.51 -1.03
CA SER A 38 -33.71 -9.84 -1.55
C SER A 38 -33.80 -10.85 -0.40
N VAL A 39 -33.99 -12.11 -0.74
CA VAL A 39 -33.90 -13.24 0.19
C VAL A 39 -32.55 -13.24 0.95
N ARG A 40 -31.51 -12.62 0.37
CA ARG A 40 -30.15 -12.53 0.92
C ARG A 40 -30.02 -11.54 2.08
N GLY A 41 -30.70 -10.39 2.02
CA GLY A 41 -30.72 -9.40 3.12
C GLY A 41 -31.44 -9.90 4.38
N LYS A 42 -32.53 -10.66 4.21
CA LYS A 42 -33.22 -11.32 5.33
C LYS A 42 -32.37 -12.42 5.97
N ARG A 43 -31.69 -13.24 5.16
CA ARG A 43 -30.73 -14.23 5.65
C ARG A 43 -29.56 -13.59 6.42
N LEU A 44 -29.02 -12.47 5.94
CA LEU A 44 -27.94 -11.75 6.64
C LEU A 44 -28.36 -11.25 8.02
N LEU A 45 -29.58 -10.72 8.15
CA LEU A 45 -30.13 -10.27 9.44
C LEU A 45 -30.36 -11.46 10.40
N GLU A 46 -30.89 -12.57 9.88
CA GLU A 46 -31.03 -13.83 10.62
C GLU A 46 -29.66 -14.37 11.07
N ASP A 47 -28.63 -14.27 10.25
CA ASP A 47 -27.27 -14.74 10.56
C ASP A 47 -26.55 -13.85 11.59
N LEU A 48 -26.75 -12.54 11.53
CA LEU A 48 -26.24 -11.58 12.52
C LEU A 48 -26.93 -11.72 13.89
N THR A 49 -28.21 -12.11 13.91
CA THR A 49 -28.97 -12.32 15.15
C THR A 49 -28.78 -13.70 15.77
N LYS A 50 -28.41 -14.73 15.00
CA LYS A 50 -28.09 -16.06 15.53
C LYS A 50 -26.98 -15.99 16.59
N GLY A 51 -27.18 -16.59 17.76
CA GLY A 51 -26.17 -16.64 18.83
C GLY A 51 -26.03 -15.37 19.69
N LEU A 52 -26.78 -14.30 19.37
CA LEU A 52 -26.99 -13.19 20.30
C LEU A 52 -28.02 -13.58 21.37
N ASP A 53 -27.76 -13.19 22.61
CA ASP A 53 -28.59 -13.47 23.78
C ASP A 53 -29.64 -12.35 23.93
N ARG A 54 -30.93 -12.68 24.05
CA ARG A 54 -32.00 -11.64 24.09
C ARG A 54 -31.91 -10.72 25.31
N ASP A 55 -31.41 -11.22 26.44
CA ASP A 55 -31.31 -10.47 27.69
C ASP A 55 -30.02 -9.63 27.75
N LYS A 56 -28.93 -10.13 27.15
CA LYS A 56 -27.62 -9.45 27.12
C LYS A 56 -27.42 -8.57 25.90
N ASP A 57 -27.98 -8.94 24.75
CA ASP A 57 -27.82 -8.29 23.44
C ASP A 57 -29.13 -7.68 22.92
N GLY A 58 -30.21 -7.64 23.73
CA GLY A 58 -31.53 -7.13 23.31
C GLY A 58 -31.50 -5.70 22.76
N VAL A 59 -30.53 -4.90 23.18
CA VAL A 59 -30.23 -3.57 22.64
C VAL A 59 -29.74 -3.63 21.18
N LEU A 60 -28.76 -4.49 20.89
CA LEU A 60 -28.18 -4.66 19.55
C LEU A 60 -29.18 -5.33 18.60
N ILE A 61 -30.00 -6.24 19.13
CA ILE A 61 -31.14 -6.82 18.39
C ILE A 61 -32.16 -5.72 18.05
N GLY A 62 -32.42 -4.79 18.98
CA GLY A 62 -33.27 -3.61 18.75
C GLY A 62 -32.73 -2.68 17.67
N ILE A 63 -31.40 -2.49 17.64
CA ILE A 63 -30.69 -1.74 16.60
C ILE A 63 -30.84 -2.43 15.23
N LEU A 64 -30.56 -3.73 15.13
CA LEU A 64 -30.76 -4.49 13.88
C LEU A 64 -32.20 -4.42 13.38
N ALA A 65 -33.18 -4.49 14.28
CA ALA A 65 -34.59 -4.32 13.95
C ALA A 65 -34.95 -2.88 13.51
N ALA A 66 -34.11 -1.88 13.81
CA ALA A 66 -34.22 -0.54 13.26
C ALA A 66 -33.50 -0.38 11.91
N CYS A 67 -32.48 -1.21 11.64
CA CYS A 67 -31.86 -1.30 10.32
C CYS A 67 -32.73 -2.02 9.28
N ASP A 68 -33.70 -2.84 9.69
CA ASP A 68 -34.62 -3.56 8.79
C ASP A 68 -35.76 -2.65 8.25
N ARG A 69 -36.24 -2.94 7.05
CA ARG A 69 -37.03 -1.99 6.24
C ARG A 69 -38.35 -1.61 6.91
N GLY A 70 -38.52 -0.31 7.12
CA GLY A 70 -39.73 0.33 7.63
C GLY A 70 -39.48 1.38 8.71
N LYS A 71 -38.27 1.45 9.25
CA LYS A 71 -37.87 2.44 10.26
C LYS A 71 -37.01 3.56 9.67
N THR A 72 -37.17 4.76 10.21
CA THR A 72 -36.45 5.98 9.81
C THR A 72 -35.07 6.04 10.47
N LEU A 73 -34.14 6.86 9.96
CA LEU A 73 -32.86 7.11 10.65
C LEU A 73 -33.08 7.59 12.09
N LYS A 74 -34.15 8.33 12.34
CA LYS A 74 -34.57 8.72 13.69
C LYS A 74 -34.80 7.53 14.63
N ASP A 75 -35.45 6.47 14.14
CA ASP A 75 -35.66 5.24 14.91
C ASP A 75 -34.34 4.52 15.19
N LEU A 76 -33.42 4.50 14.23
CA LEU A 76 -32.06 3.97 14.41
C LEU A 76 -31.29 4.77 15.47
N GLY A 77 -31.34 6.10 15.42
CA GLY A 77 -30.75 6.99 16.42
C GLY A 77 -31.28 6.70 17.83
N CYS A 78 -32.59 6.48 17.99
CA CYS A 78 -33.18 6.12 19.28
C CYS A 78 -32.67 4.76 19.81
N ALA A 79 -32.48 3.78 18.91
CA ALA A 79 -31.94 2.48 19.28
C ALA A 79 -30.45 2.58 19.70
N LEU A 80 -29.65 3.35 18.97
CA LEU A 80 -28.24 3.62 19.28
C LEU A 80 -28.08 4.40 20.60
N GLU A 81 -28.94 5.37 20.87
CA GLU A 81 -28.93 6.12 22.13
C GLU A 81 -29.25 5.18 23.31
N SER A 82 -30.26 4.30 23.15
CA SER A 82 -30.55 3.27 24.16
C SER A 82 -29.35 2.35 24.39
N ALA A 83 -28.57 2.06 23.34
CA ALA A 83 -27.37 1.26 23.44
C ALA A 83 -26.25 1.97 24.19
N ARG A 84 -25.97 3.22 23.81
CA ARG A 84 -24.98 4.07 24.47
C ARG A 84 -25.20 4.13 25.98
N VAL A 85 -26.44 4.32 26.42
CA VAL A 85 -26.79 4.39 27.85
C VAL A 85 -26.63 3.03 28.54
N LYS A 86 -27.17 1.96 27.95
CA LYS A 86 -27.19 0.63 28.60
C LYS A 86 -25.84 -0.09 28.61
N LEU A 87 -24.96 0.21 27.67
CA LEU A 87 -23.64 -0.43 27.56
C LEU A 87 -22.61 0.14 28.55
N LYS A 88 -22.76 1.40 29.00
CA LYS A 88 -21.88 2.00 30.03
C LYS A 88 -21.96 1.30 31.40
N ASP A 89 -23.04 0.59 31.68
CA ASP A 89 -23.31 0.00 33.00
C ASP A 89 -22.99 -1.51 33.11
N LYS A 90 -22.47 -2.17 32.06
CA LYS A 90 -22.27 -3.63 32.07
C LYS A 90 -20.86 -4.03 31.65
N SER A 91 -20.13 -4.71 32.54
CA SER A 91 -18.94 -5.49 32.17
C SER A 91 -19.38 -6.62 31.25
N VAL A 92 -19.13 -6.48 29.95
CA VAL A 92 -19.46 -7.56 29.03
C VAL A 92 -18.32 -8.57 29.03
N SER A 93 -18.38 -9.52 29.98
CA SER A 93 -17.66 -10.77 29.83
C SER A 93 -18.44 -11.69 28.87
N GLY A 94 -17.77 -12.19 27.84
CA GLY A 94 -18.35 -13.21 26.97
C GLY A 94 -17.64 -13.38 25.64
N ASP A 95 -17.45 -14.66 25.29
CA ASP A 95 -17.31 -15.29 23.96
C ASP A 95 -16.93 -14.37 22.77
N GLU A 96 -15.80 -14.68 22.15
CA GLU A 96 -15.24 -13.93 21.03
C GLU A 96 -16.21 -13.79 19.87
N ALA A 97 -16.93 -14.86 19.55
CA ALA A 97 -17.91 -14.86 18.47
C ALA A 97 -19.02 -13.84 18.73
N ARG A 98 -19.42 -13.68 20.00
CA ARG A 98 -20.42 -12.67 20.38
C ARG A 98 -19.85 -11.27 20.23
N ALA A 99 -18.65 -10.99 20.77
CA ALA A 99 -18.00 -9.68 20.67
C ALA A 99 -17.83 -9.24 19.21
N ARG A 100 -17.37 -10.16 18.33
CA ARG A 100 -17.27 -9.92 16.88
C ARG A 100 -18.61 -9.52 16.27
N LYS A 101 -19.70 -10.24 16.59
CA LYS A 101 -21.04 -9.91 16.06
C LYS A 101 -21.51 -8.52 16.46
N ARG A 102 -21.20 -8.05 17.66
CA ARG A 102 -21.62 -6.71 18.11
C ARG A 102 -20.99 -5.60 17.28
N VAL A 103 -19.71 -5.74 16.96
CA VAL A 103 -19.00 -4.82 16.07
C VAL A 103 -19.62 -4.84 14.68
N LEU A 104 -19.90 -6.03 14.12
CA LEU A 104 -20.59 -6.17 12.82
C LEU A 104 -21.99 -5.55 12.78
N VAL A 105 -22.74 -5.60 13.90
CA VAL A 105 -24.03 -4.89 14.01
C VAL A 105 -23.84 -3.39 13.88
N LEU A 106 -22.82 -2.81 14.52
CA LEU A 106 -22.53 -1.37 14.43
C LEU A 106 -22.09 -0.96 13.03
N HIS A 107 -21.27 -1.77 12.36
CA HIS A 107 -20.94 -1.56 10.95
C HIS A 107 -22.19 -1.52 10.08
N ARG A 108 -23.13 -2.45 10.29
CA ARG A 108 -24.39 -2.45 9.55
C ARG A 108 -25.21 -1.17 9.79
N CYS A 109 -25.13 -0.58 10.98
CA CYS A 109 -25.80 0.69 11.27
C CYS A 109 -25.18 1.85 10.50
N LEU A 110 -23.85 1.93 10.51
CA LEU A 110 -23.10 2.92 9.75
C LEU A 110 -23.42 2.80 8.26
N ASP A 111 -23.38 1.59 7.70
CA ASP A 111 -23.71 1.34 6.29
C ASP A 111 -25.15 1.75 5.93
N VAL A 112 -26.11 1.57 6.84
CA VAL A 112 -27.50 2.02 6.63
C VAL A 112 -27.60 3.55 6.71
N ALA A 113 -26.95 4.16 7.69
CA ALA A 113 -26.96 5.62 7.88
C ALA A 113 -26.27 6.36 6.72
N TRP A 114 -25.24 5.75 6.13
CA TRP A 114 -24.40 6.34 5.08
C TRP A 114 -24.87 6.04 3.66
N ARG A 115 -25.88 5.18 3.47
CA ARG A 115 -26.31 4.73 2.14
C ARG A 115 -26.61 5.88 1.18
N ASP A 116 -27.50 6.78 1.56
CA ASP A 116 -27.93 7.87 0.68
C ASP A 116 -26.75 8.83 0.36
N LEU A 117 -25.81 8.99 1.29
CA LEU A 117 -24.60 9.77 1.07
C LEU A 117 -23.67 9.11 0.05
N LEU A 118 -23.44 7.80 0.19
CA LEU A 118 -22.59 7.05 -0.74
C LEU A 118 -23.22 7.01 -2.13
N ASP A 119 -24.53 6.82 -2.22
CA ASP A 119 -25.28 6.89 -3.48
C ASP A 119 -25.17 8.28 -4.13
N ALA A 120 -25.22 9.36 -3.33
CA ALA A 120 -25.05 10.72 -3.81
C ALA A 120 -23.62 11.02 -4.32
N LEU A 121 -22.60 10.48 -3.65
CA LEU A 121 -21.20 10.57 -4.09
C LEU A 121 -20.99 9.77 -5.38
N GLU A 122 -21.42 8.50 -5.43
CA GLU A 122 -21.26 7.61 -6.58
C GLU A 122 -21.99 8.15 -7.82
N ALA A 123 -23.23 8.65 -7.67
CA ALA A 123 -23.96 9.30 -8.76
C ALA A 123 -23.26 10.58 -9.26
N GLY A 124 -22.52 11.24 -8.39
CA GLY A 124 -21.62 12.34 -8.73
C GLY A 124 -20.55 11.92 -9.74
N THR A 125 -19.88 10.80 -9.43
CA THR A 125 -18.73 10.28 -10.16
C THR A 125 -19.07 9.60 -11.48
N THR A 126 -20.15 8.83 -11.51
CA THR A 126 -20.56 8.00 -12.66
C THR A 126 -21.35 8.77 -13.72
N ARG A 127 -21.55 10.08 -13.53
CA ARG A 127 -22.34 10.90 -14.46
C ARG A 127 -21.63 12.21 -14.80
N GLY A 128 -20.33 12.32 -14.51
CA GLY A 128 -19.56 13.55 -14.69
C GLY A 128 -20.04 14.78 -13.90
N THR A 129 -21.08 14.66 -13.05
CA THR A 129 -21.65 15.83 -12.35
C THR A 129 -20.75 16.39 -11.26
N LEU A 130 -19.84 15.57 -10.73
CA LEU A 130 -18.66 16.06 -10.01
C LEU A 130 -17.59 16.38 -11.06
N ASP A 131 -17.33 17.65 -11.31
CA ASP A 131 -16.16 18.07 -12.07
C ASP A 131 -14.92 17.75 -11.25
N TRP A 132 -14.39 16.53 -11.42
CA TRP A 132 -13.17 16.12 -10.75
C TRP A 132 -12.07 17.16 -11.02
N GLY A 133 -11.94 17.74 -12.21
CA GLY A 133 -11.01 18.82 -12.53
C GLY A 133 -10.92 19.92 -11.46
N ALA A 134 -12.06 20.33 -10.89
CA ALA A 134 -12.19 21.39 -9.88
C ALA A 134 -12.59 20.92 -8.46
N VAL A 135 -12.86 19.62 -8.24
CA VAL A 135 -13.36 19.11 -6.96
C VAL A 135 -12.33 19.32 -5.83
N SER A 136 -12.73 20.14 -4.87
CA SER A 136 -12.06 20.37 -3.59
C SER A 136 -12.87 19.74 -2.45
N ILE A 137 -12.31 19.74 -1.23
CA ILE A 137 -13.06 19.32 -0.03
C ILE A 137 -14.34 20.15 0.11
N LYS A 138 -14.27 21.46 -0.17
CA LYS A 138 -15.44 22.34 -0.25
C LYS A 138 -16.43 21.92 -1.34
N GLY A 139 -15.95 21.51 -2.51
CA GLY A 139 -16.80 20.99 -3.58
C GLY A 139 -17.59 19.74 -3.18
N ILE A 140 -16.97 18.80 -2.45
CA ILE A 140 -17.69 17.66 -1.86
C ILE A 140 -18.76 18.15 -0.88
N GLN A 141 -18.41 19.07 0.02
CA GLN A 141 -19.36 19.62 0.98
C GLN A 141 -20.59 20.17 0.25
N ASP A 142 -20.38 21.06 -0.73
CA ASP A 142 -21.45 21.72 -1.48
C ASP A 142 -22.32 20.72 -2.26
N HIS A 143 -21.70 19.71 -2.88
CA HIS A 143 -22.44 18.63 -3.56
C HIS A 143 -23.31 17.83 -2.58
N LEU A 144 -22.78 17.49 -1.41
CA LEU A 144 -23.55 16.81 -0.37
C LEU A 144 -24.71 17.68 0.14
N GLU A 145 -24.52 18.99 0.30
CA GLU A 145 -25.60 19.90 0.70
C GLU A 145 -26.70 20.00 -0.36
N GLN A 146 -26.33 19.95 -1.64
CA GLN A 146 -27.26 20.01 -2.75
C GLN A 146 -28.07 18.70 -2.91
N LYS A 147 -27.42 17.55 -2.75
CA LYS A 147 -28.03 16.23 -2.99
C LYS A 147 -28.75 15.67 -1.76
N LEU A 148 -28.33 16.02 -0.54
CA LEU A 148 -28.90 15.48 0.69
C LEU A 148 -29.75 16.52 1.43
N PRO A 149 -31.06 16.26 1.66
CA PRO A 149 -31.92 17.15 2.45
C PRO A 149 -31.36 17.40 3.86
N GLU A 150 -31.53 18.62 4.38
CA GLU A 150 -31.00 19.02 5.69
C GLU A 150 -31.45 18.09 6.83
N VAL A 151 -32.70 17.64 6.82
CA VAL A 151 -33.24 16.71 7.82
C VAL A 151 -32.49 15.37 7.80
N LEU A 152 -32.23 14.84 6.60
CA LEU A 152 -31.50 13.58 6.42
C LEU A 152 -30.06 13.72 6.92
N ARG A 153 -29.40 14.84 6.60
CA ARG A 153 -28.03 15.12 7.08
C ARG A 153 -27.96 15.17 8.60
N LYS A 154 -28.92 15.81 9.27
CA LYS A 154 -28.97 15.87 10.75
C LYS A 154 -29.18 14.49 11.38
N ASP A 155 -30.11 13.70 10.84
CA ASP A 155 -30.38 12.35 11.34
C ASP A 155 -29.17 11.42 11.14
N MET A 156 -28.51 11.50 9.97
CA MET A 156 -27.27 10.77 9.68
C MET A 156 -26.15 11.18 10.63
N CYS A 157 -25.89 12.48 10.79
CA CYS A 157 -24.88 13.02 11.72
C CYS A 157 -25.07 12.44 13.13
N TYR A 158 -26.30 12.50 13.65
CA TYR A 158 -26.63 11.98 14.98
C TYR A 158 -26.41 10.46 15.08
N CYS A 159 -26.87 9.68 14.10
CA CYS A 159 -26.67 8.22 14.08
C CYS A 159 -25.19 7.84 14.03
N THR A 160 -24.41 8.50 13.16
CA THR A 160 -22.98 8.25 13.00
C THR A 160 -22.22 8.53 14.30
N SER A 161 -22.48 9.69 14.93
CA SER A 161 -21.83 10.06 16.19
C SER A 161 -22.09 9.01 17.28
N LEU A 162 -23.33 8.57 17.44
CA LEU A 162 -23.68 7.55 18.44
C LEU A 162 -23.06 6.19 18.11
N ALA A 163 -23.08 5.78 16.85
CA ALA A 163 -22.49 4.51 16.43
C ALA A 163 -20.98 4.49 16.71
N LEU A 164 -20.26 5.58 16.43
CA LEU A 164 -18.82 5.71 16.69
C LEU A 164 -18.49 5.75 18.19
N GLU A 165 -19.30 6.41 19.01
CA GLU A 165 -19.15 6.37 20.48
C GLU A 165 -19.30 4.95 21.03
N VAL A 166 -20.28 4.19 20.53
CA VAL A 166 -20.49 2.80 20.94
C VAL A 166 -19.35 1.91 20.41
N LEU A 167 -18.89 2.13 19.17
CA LEU A 167 -17.78 1.39 18.58
C LEU A 167 -16.47 1.61 19.34
N GLN A 168 -16.15 2.86 19.70
CA GLN A 168 -15.01 3.18 20.56
C GLN A 168 -15.07 2.41 21.88
N PHE A 169 -16.22 2.40 22.55
CA PHE A 169 -16.38 1.67 23.80
C PHE A 169 -16.06 0.18 23.64
N PHE A 170 -16.51 -0.45 22.55
CA PHE A 170 -16.13 -1.83 22.24
C PHE A 170 -14.65 -1.98 21.91
N TYR A 171 -14.05 -1.01 21.22
CA TYR A 171 -12.62 -1.01 20.93
C TYR A 171 -11.78 -0.95 22.21
N GLU A 172 -12.12 -0.07 23.15
CA GLU A 172 -11.40 0.05 24.42
C GLU A 172 -11.51 -1.22 25.28
N LEU A 173 -12.65 -1.91 25.20
CA LEU A 173 -12.90 -3.16 25.92
C LEU A 173 -12.30 -4.41 25.26
N ASN A 174 -12.29 -4.48 23.94
CA ASN A 174 -11.99 -5.71 23.20
C ASN A 174 -10.87 -5.55 22.18
N GLY A 175 -10.31 -4.36 21.99
CA GLY A 175 -9.25 -4.11 21.01
C GLY A 175 -7.89 -4.69 21.41
N PRO A 176 -6.90 -4.63 20.50
CA PRO A 176 -5.60 -5.29 20.68
C PRO A 176 -4.82 -4.86 21.94
N LYS A 177 -4.97 -3.58 22.36
CA LYS A 177 -4.27 -3.00 23.52
C LYS A 177 -5.12 -2.90 24.79
N SER A 178 -6.26 -3.59 24.87
CA SER A 178 -7.10 -3.54 26.07
C SER A 178 -6.34 -4.09 27.31
N PRO A 179 -6.39 -3.41 28.47
CA PRO A 179 -5.61 -3.79 29.65
C PRO A 179 -5.94 -5.21 30.12
N SER A 180 -4.88 -5.99 30.38
CA SER A 180 -4.91 -7.40 30.76
C SER A 180 -5.86 -7.69 31.93
N THR A 181 -7.09 -8.04 31.62
CA THR A 181 -8.01 -8.70 32.55
C THR A 181 -8.18 -10.12 32.05
N GLU A 182 -7.82 -11.11 32.89
CA GLU A 182 -8.01 -12.53 32.57
C GLU A 182 -9.46 -12.78 32.12
N GLY A 183 -9.63 -13.40 30.94
CA GLY A 183 -10.93 -13.76 30.40
C GLY A 183 -11.59 -12.73 29.47
N VAL A 184 -10.91 -11.64 29.11
CA VAL A 184 -11.39 -10.70 28.07
C VAL A 184 -10.93 -11.15 26.68
N VAL A 185 -11.87 -11.20 25.73
CA VAL A 185 -11.62 -11.47 24.32
C VAL A 185 -10.88 -10.28 23.69
N ARG A 186 -9.77 -10.54 23.02
CA ARG A 186 -9.10 -9.59 22.12
C ARG A 186 -9.56 -9.79 20.68
N LEU A 187 -9.92 -8.71 20.02
CA LEU A 187 -10.33 -8.65 18.63
C LEU A 187 -9.23 -7.96 17.82
N GLU A 188 -9.09 -8.39 16.56
CA GLU A 188 -8.17 -7.78 15.62
C GLU A 188 -8.55 -6.34 15.31
N ASP A 189 -7.55 -5.47 15.14
CA ASP A 189 -7.73 -4.04 14.83
C ASP A 189 -8.63 -3.85 13.59
N GLY A 190 -8.39 -4.67 12.56
CA GLY A 190 -9.10 -4.65 11.30
C GLY A 190 -10.61 -4.86 11.40
N LEU A 191 -11.09 -5.51 12.46
CA LEU A 191 -12.51 -5.79 12.64
C LEU A 191 -13.32 -4.51 12.93
N PHE A 192 -12.69 -3.48 13.48
CA PHE A 192 -13.37 -2.23 13.84
C PHE A 192 -13.39 -1.23 12.69
N HIS A 193 -12.69 -1.49 11.59
CA HIS A 193 -12.70 -0.61 10.42
C HIS A 193 -14.05 -0.70 9.68
N ASN A 194 -14.67 0.44 9.38
CA ASN A 194 -15.90 0.48 8.61
C ASN A 194 -15.62 0.82 7.14
N GLU A 195 -16.07 -0.06 6.25
CA GLU A 195 -15.89 0.09 4.79
C GLU A 195 -16.57 1.35 4.25
N SER A 196 -17.76 1.72 4.74
CA SER A 196 -18.49 2.91 4.25
C SER A 196 -17.73 4.21 4.57
N ILE A 197 -17.19 4.33 5.79
CA ILE A 197 -16.37 5.47 6.19
C ILE A 197 -15.03 5.46 5.44
N SER A 198 -14.39 4.30 5.32
CA SER A 198 -13.11 4.16 4.61
C SER A 198 -13.27 4.53 3.13
N PHE A 199 -14.38 4.14 2.50
CA PHE A 199 -14.71 4.53 1.12
C PHE A 199 -14.81 6.05 0.98
N PHE A 200 -15.46 6.74 1.90
CA PHE A 200 -15.49 8.21 1.90
C PHE A 200 -14.09 8.83 2.11
N MET A 201 -13.29 8.28 3.02
CA MET A 201 -11.91 8.74 3.23
C MET A 201 -11.03 8.53 1.99
N ASN A 202 -11.29 7.48 1.21
CA ASN A 202 -10.58 7.23 -0.05
C ASN A 202 -10.88 8.32 -1.08
N TYR A 203 -12.11 8.84 -1.16
CA TYR A 203 -12.44 10.00 -2.01
C TYR A 203 -11.67 11.26 -1.59
N ILE A 204 -11.56 11.50 -0.29
CA ILE A 204 -10.75 12.59 0.24
C ILE A 204 -9.28 12.40 -0.14
N SER A 205 -8.77 11.17 -0.03
CA SER A 205 -7.40 10.81 -0.46
C SER A 205 -7.16 11.12 -1.94
N VAL A 206 -8.11 10.77 -2.82
CA VAL A 206 -8.04 11.06 -4.27
C VAL A 206 -7.94 12.55 -4.55
N ILE A 207 -8.75 13.39 -3.88
CA ILE A 207 -8.68 14.85 -4.02
C ILE A 207 -7.31 15.37 -3.64
N LEU A 208 -6.77 14.87 -2.52
CA LEU A 208 -5.45 15.28 -2.08
C LEU A 208 -4.39 14.82 -3.10
N ASN A 209 -4.44 13.58 -3.61
CA ASN A 209 -3.40 12.94 -4.46
C ASN A 209 -3.14 13.70 -5.75
N ARG A 210 -4.10 14.52 -6.17
CA ARG A 210 -4.01 15.35 -7.38
C ARG A 210 -3.29 16.67 -7.19
N SER A 211 -3.16 17.18 -5.97
CA SER A 211 -2.39 18.41 -5.74
C SER A 211 -0.88 18.15 -5.88
N VAL A 212 -0.35 18.47 -7.05
CA VAL A 212 1.09 18.39 -7.35
C VAL A 212 1.85 19.59 -6.78
N THR A 213 1.17 20.73 -6.58
CA THR A 213 1.77 21.97 -6.09
C THR A 213 2.09 21.92 -4.60
N GLN A 214 3.05 22.74 -4.17
CA GLN A 214 3.28 23.00 -2.75
C GLN A 214 2.11 23.83 -2.23
N LEU A 215 1.61 23.47 -1.06
CA LEU A 215 0.57 24.24 -0.39
C LEU A 215 1.19 25.25 0.58
N SER A 216 0.63 26.46 0.60
CA SER A 216 0.95 27.42 1.66
C SER A 216 0.31 26.96 2.97
N CYS A 217 0.87 27.39 4.11
CA CYS A 217 0.29 27.14 5.41
C CYS A 217 -1.19 27.58 5.47
N ALA A 218 -1.52 28.73 4.88
CA ALA A 218 -2.89 29.24 4.81
C ALA A 218 -3.83 28.33 4.01
N ASP A 219 -3.37 27.75 2.89
CA ASP A 219 -4.17 26.80 2.10
C ASP A 219 -4.39 25.50 2.85
N MET A 220 -3.37 25.00 3.56
CA MET A 220 -3.50 23.78 4.38
C MET A 220 -4.42 23.99 5.58
N GLU A 221 -4.35 25.13 6.25
CA GLU A 221 -5.30 25.50 7.31
C GLU A 221 -6.73 25.62 6.77
N LYS A 222 -6.90 26.19 5.57
CA LYS A 222 -8.19 26.24 4.90
C LYS A 222 -8.72 24.83 4.61
N GLN A 223 -7.92 23.94 4.02
CA GLN A 223 -8.29 22.56 3.78
C GLN A 223 -8.67 21.82 5.06
N LYS A 224 -7.88 21.98 6.14
CA LYS A 224 -8.19 21.39 7.46
C LYS A 224 -9.51 21.89 8.02
N ARG A 225 -9.81 23.18 7.86
CA ARG A 225 -11.08 23.79 8.31
C ARG A 225 -12.26 23.22 7.53
N GLU A 226 -12.18 23.23 6.19
CA GLU A 226 -13.22 22.68 5.30
C GLU A 226 -13.46 21.20 5.58
N PHE A 227 -12.38 20.43 5.78
CA PHE A 227 -12.49 19.02 6.16
C PHE A 227 -13.15 18.86 7.52
N GLY A 228 -12.79 19.68 8.51
CA GLY A 228 -13.44 19.69 9.83
C GLY A 228 -14.94 20.00 9.77
N GLU A 229 -15.37 20.88 8.87
CA GLU A 229 -16.79 21.15 8.62
C GLU A 229 -17.51 19.93 8.03
N VAL A 230 -16.88 19.23 7.08
CA VAL A 230 -17.42 17.99 6.52
C VAL A 230 -17.50 16.91 7.60
N LEU A 231 -16.45 16.71 8.40
CA LEU A 231 -16.47 15.77 9.52
C LEU A 231 -17.62 16.07 10.50
N CYS A 232 -17.81 17.34 10.86
CA CYS A 232 -18.91 17.78 11.72
C CYS A 232 -20.28 17.50 11.09
N MET A 233 -20.45 17.81 9.80
CA MET A 233 -21.68 17.54 9.05
C MET A 233 -22.04 16.05 9.05
N LEU A 234 -21.04 15.16 9.01
CA LEU A 234 -21.23 13.71 8.95
C LEU A 234 -21.28 13.03 10.33
N GLY A 235 -21.08 13.78 11.42
CA GLY A 235 -21.03 13.22 12.78
C GLY A 235 -19.74 12.44 13.07
N LEU A 236 -18.66 12.75 12.34
CA LEU A 236 -17.35 12.16 12.49
C LEU A 236 -16.52 12.96 13.51
N GLY A 237 -16.55 12.55 14.77
CA GLY A 237 -15.78 13.18 15.85
C GLY A 237 -14.37 12.60 16.02
N VAL A 238 -13.75 12.88 17.18
CA VAL A 238 -12.42 12.36 17.56
C VAL A 238 -12.33 10.83 17.55
N ASN A 239 -13.47 10.15 17.68
CA ASN A 239 -13.57 8.69 17.69
C ASN A 239 -13.48 8.06 16.30
N LEU A 240 -13.43 8.88 15.24
CA LEU A 240 -13.31 8.43 13.86
C LEU A 240 -12.17 7.43 13.67
N VAL A 241 -11.02 7.67 14.33
CA VAL A 241 -9.81 6.85 14.20
C VAL A 241 -10.06 5.36 14.43
N TYR A 242 -10.96 4.99 15.35
CA TYR A 242 -11.28 3.59 15.67
C TYR A 242 -12.04 2.87 14.56
N ALA A 243 -12.65 3.64 13.63
CA ALA A 243 -13.40 3.12 12.50
C ALA A 243 -12.62 3.18 11.17
N LEU A 244 -11.39 3.71 11.19
CA LEU A 244 -10.59 3.92 9.99
C LEU A 244 -9.56 2.82 9.80
N ASP A 245 -9.39 2.39 8.55
CA ASP A 245 -8.21 1.62 8.17
C ASP A 245 -6.94 2.48 8.20
N SER A 246 -5.77 1.83 8.17
CA SER A 246 -4.47 2.50 8.34
C SER A 246 -4.17 3.56 7.25
N ALA A 247 -4.74 3.41 6.06
CA ALA A 247 -4.56 4.38 4.97
C ALA A 247 -5.46 5.60 5.12
N SER A 248 -6.69 5.39 5.58
CA SER A 248 -7.59 6.47 5.98
C SER A 248 -7.02 7.24 7.16
N VAL A 249 -6.41 6.56 8.14
CA VAL A 249 -5.66 7.20 9.22
C VAL A 249 -4.49 8.01 8.68
N SER A 250 -3.74 7.50 7.70
CA SER A 250 -2.63 8.25 7.07
C SER A 250 -3.12 9.54 6.41
N THR A 251 -4.26 9.48 5.72
CA THR A 251 -4.93 10.65 5.13
C THR A 251 -5.35 11.65 6.20
N LEU A 252 -5.89 11.16 7.32
CA LEU A 252 -6.27 11.98 8.47
C LEU A 252 -5.04 12.65 9.11
N VAL A 253 -3.94 11.91 9.31
CA VAL A 253 -2.67 12.43 9.84
C VAL A 253 -2.15 13.57 8.97
N TYR A 254 -2.15 13.40 7.65
CA TYR A 254 -1.79 14.46 6.71
C TYR A 254 -2.67 15.71 6.90
N LEU A 255 -3.99 15.58 6.82
CA LEU A 255 -4.91 16.72 6.93
C LEU A 255 -4.80 17.46 8.27
N MET A 256 -4.58 16.72 9.36
CA MET A 256 -4.64 17.27 10.70
C MET A 256 -3.30 17.83 11.18
N LEU A 257 -2.17 17.26 10.73
CA LEU A 257 -0.83 17.64 11.19
C LEU A 257 -0.01 18.45 10.16
N ASN A 258 -0.48 18.60 8.91
CA ASN A 258 0.26 19.34 7.87
C ASN A 258 0.10 20.88 7.93
N THR A 259 -0.41 21.47 9.01
CA THR A 259 -0.82 22.90 9.00
C THR A 259 0.13 23.85 9.73
N GLU A 260 1.32 23.42 10.15
CA GLU A 260 2.20 24.24 11.00
C GLU A 260 3.08 25.23 10.20
N GLU A 261 3.48 24.87 8.98
CA GLU A 261 4.45 25.61 8.15
C GLU A 261 4.19 25.35 6.67
N ASP A 262 4.61 26.25 5.78
CA ASP A 262 4.54 26.06 4.33
C ASP A 262 5.19 24.73 3.89
N GLU A 263 4.64 24.06 2.87
CA GLU A 263 5.29 22.88 2.31
C GLU A 263 6.60 23.27 1.65
N SER A 264 7.71 22.75 2.18
CA SER A 264 9.02 22.95 1.58
C SER A 264 9.27 21.97 0.42
N LYS A 265 10.07 22.38 -0.58
CA LYS A 265 10.44 21.53 -1.74
C LYS A 265 11.83 21.00 -1.52
N LEU A 266 11.98 19.68 -1.59
CA LEU A 266 13.28 19.03 -1.62
C LEU A 266 13.46 18.32 -2.95
N SER A 267 14.37 18.81 -3.77
CA SER A 267 14.73 18.14 -5.02
C SER A 267 15.90 17.20 -4.75
N LEU A 268 15.73 15.90 -5.04
CA LEU A 268 16.76 14.89 -4.84
C LEU A 268 17.23 14.36 -6.18
N ARG A 269 18.53 14.36 -6.44
CA ARG A 269 19.12 13.65 -7.59
C ARG A 269 19.15 12.16 -7.31
N VAL A 270 18.48 11.39 -8.15
CA VAL A 270 18.24 9.97 -7.95
C VAL A 270 18.72 9.19 -9.17
N VAL A 271 19.50 8.13 -8.94
CA VAL A 271 19.87 7.15 -9.96
C VAL A 271 18.99 5.91 -9.74
N ARG A 272 18.23 5.48 -10.75
CA ARG A 272 17.23 4.39 -10.61
C ARG A 272 17.79 3.08 -10.10
N ASP A 273 19.04 2.75 -10.42
CA ASP A 273 19.70 1.52 -9.98
C ASP A 273 20.13 1.53 -8.50
N ARG A 274 20.18 2.71 -7.88
CA ARG A 274 20.65 2.92 -6.50
C ARG A 274 19.98 4.14 -5.85
N PRO A 275 18.64 4.19 -5.86
CA PRO A 275 17.84 5.37 -5.50
C PRO A 275 18.07 5.85 -4.06
N PHE A 276 18.15 4.93 -3.10
CA PHE A 276 18.41 5.22 -1.69
C PHE A 276 19.82 5.75 -1.53
N GLN A 277 20.83 5.12 -2.15
CA GLN A 277 22.21 5.60 -2.07
C GLN A 277 22.37 6.99 -2.67
N SER A 278 21.92 7.22 -3.92
CA SER A 278 22.05 8.52 -4.58
C SER A 278 21.23 9.59 -3.86
N GLY A 279 19.99 9.25 -3.46
CA GLY A 279 19.12 10.15 -2.72
C GLY A 279 19.69 10.52 -1.35
N PHE A 280 20.28 9.56 -0.64
CA PHE A 280 20.98 9.79 0.64
C PHE A 280 22.21 10.69 0.45
N THR A 281 23.05 10.43 -0.56
CA THR A 281 24.21 11.27 -0.84
C THR A 281 23.78 12.71 -1.10
N ASP A 282 22.78 12.91 -1.95
CA ASP A 282 22.29 14.25 -2.28
C ASP A 282 21.62 14.93 -1.08
N PHE A 283 20.78 14.20 -0.33
CA PHE A 283 20.20 14.65 0.93
C PHE A 283 21.28 15.07 1.93
N SER A 284 22.35 14.30 2.06
CA SER A 284 23.43 14.59 3.02
C SER A 284 24.23 15.81 2.64
N HIS A 285 24.44 16.05 1.34
CA HIS A 285 25.06 17.27 0.85
C HIS A 285 24.19 18.51 1.11
N GLN A 286 22.87 18.40 0.91
CA GLN A 286 21.93 19.52 1.04
C GLN A 286 21.54 19.83 2.51
N VAL A 287 21.40 18.80 3.35
CA VAL A 287 20.76 18.91 4.67
C VAL A 287 21.75 18.71 5.82
N PHE A 288 22.66 17.73 5.77
CA PHE A 288 23.53 17.41 6.92
C PHE A 288 24.68 18.42 7.15
N ARG A 289 25.02 19.26 6.17
CA ARG A 289 26.00 20.35 6.37
C ARG A 289 25.44 21.60 7.10
N GLY A 290 24.22 21.53 7.64
CA GLY A 290 23.58 22.62 8.40
C GLY A 290 22.15 22.31 8.88
N VAL A 291 21.83 21.04 9.18
CA VAL A 291 20.58 20.48 9.72
C VAL A 291 19.28 21.28 9.42
N PHE A 292 18.93 21.43 8.14
CA PHE A 292 17.76 22.17 7.59
C PHE A 292 17.96 23.67 7.32
N GLU A 293 19.19 24.15 7.16
CA GLU A 293 19.48 25.52 6.67
C GLU A 293 19.58 25.60 5.13
N HIS A 294 18.85 24.77 4.39
CA HIS A 294 18.75 24.94 2.93
C HIS A 294 17.72 26.04 2.62
N PRO A 295 17.99 27.00 1.69
CA PRO A 295 17.07 28.12 1.42
C PRO A 295 15.63 27.71 1.10
N ASP A 296 15.48 26.55 0.46
CA ASP A 296 14.19 25.99 0.03
C ASP A 296 13.56 25.00 1.03
N VAL A 297 14.30 24.58 2.08
CA VAL A 297 13.84 23.63 3.11
C VAL A 297 13.77 24.34 4.45
N ARG A 298 12.56 24.77 4.84
CA ARG A 298 12.33 25.54 6.08
C ARG A 298 12.23 24.69 7.35
N GLY A 299 12.25 23.36 7.22
CA GLY A 299 12.13 22.43 8.33
C GLY A 299 12.26 20.97 7.86
N PRO A 300 12.18 19.99 8.78
CA PRO A 300 12.37 18.58 8.46
C PRO A 300 11.29 18.00 7.54
N ARG A 301 10.10 18.60 7.50
CA ARG A 301 8.99 18.19 6.63
C ARG A 301 9.15 18.81 5.24
N CYS A 302 8.99 18.00 4.20
CA CYS A 302 9.08 18.47 2.81
C CYS A 302 8.35 17.55 1.82
N LYS A 303 7.99 18.13 0.68
CA LYS A 303 7.54 17.40 -0.50
C LYS A 303 8.76 17.06 -1.37
N ILE A 304 8.97 15.78 -1.63
CA ILE A 304 10.16 15.27 -2.31
C ILE A 304 9.93 15.30 -3.82
N PHE A 305 10.87 15.83 -4.58
CA PHE A 305 10.84 15.86 -6.05
C PHE A 305 12.07 15.13 -6.58
N PRO A 306 11.95 13.83 -6.91
CA PRO A 306 13.07 13.08 -7.45
C PRO A 306 13.39 13.53 -8.87
N LEU A 307 14.67 13.82 -9.10
CA LEU A 307 15.26 14.14 -10.38
C LEU A 307 16.03 12.91 -10.83
N PHE A 308 15.42 12.11 -11.72
CA PHE A 308 16.04 10.86 -12.16
C PHE A 308 17.15 11.15 -13.17
N VAL A 309 18.28 10.47 -12.98
CA VAL A 309 19.50 10.61 -13.79
C VAL A 309 19.90 9.24 -14.34
N GLU A 310 20.31 9.20 -15.61
CA GLU A 310 20.80 7.98 -16.25
C GLU A 310 22.11 7.47 -15.62
N SER A 311 22.19 6.15 -15.43
CA SER A 311 23.38 5.46 -14.93
C SER A 311 24.52 5.51 -15.97
N GLY A 312 25.55 6.34 -15.75
CA GLY A 312 26.78 6.28 -16.57
C GLY A 312 27.53 7.58 -16.83
N VAL A 313 27.03 8.74 -16.38
CA VAL A 313 27.69 10.02 -16.65
C VAL A 313 28.44 10.48 -15.39
N GLU A 314 29.76 10.29 -15.38
CA GLU A 314 30.65 10.86 -14.35
C GLU A 314 30.66 12.39 -14.40
N GLU A 315 30.78 13.04 -13.23
CA GLU A 315 30.90 14.49 -13.03
C GLU A 315 32.20 15.13 -13.58
N ASN A 316 32.90 14.49 -14.52
CA ASN A 316 34.11 15.03 -15.10
C ASN A 316 33.82 15.79 -16.41
N GLY A 317 33.33 17.01 -16.25
CA GLY A 317 33.53 18.11 -17.20
C GLY A 317 32.94 17.94 -18.60
N GLY A 318 31.66 18.29 -18.76
CA GLY A 318 31.15 18.84 -20.03
C GLY A 318 30.11 18.02 -20.79
N THR A 319 29.55 16.93 -20.24
CA THR A 319 28.49 16.18 -20.92
C THR A 319 27.12 16.59 -20.37
N SER A 320 26.19 16.94 -21.27
CA SER A 320 24.81 17.28 -20.93
C SER A 320 24.14 16.08 -20.26
N VAL A 321 24.00 16.12 -18.93
CA VAL A 321 23.25 15.11 -18.18
C VAL A 321 21.78 15.22 -18.60
N ALA A 322 21.23 14.16 -19.19
CA ALA A 322 19.79 14.09 -19.39
C ALA A 322 19.13 13.98 -18.01
N PHE A 323 18.46 15.05 -17.61
CA PHE A 323 17.65 15.07 -16.40
C PHE A 323 16.23 14.72 -16.78
N GLU A 324 15.75 13.61 -16.28
CA GLU A 324 14.33 13.33 -16.30
C GLU A 324 13.71 13.97 -15.06
N LYS A 325 13.15 15.17 -15.26
CA LYS A 325 12.45 15.88 -14.19
C LYS A 325 11.07 15.27 -14.03
N GLY A 326 10.91 14.44 -13.01
CA GLY A 326 9.59 14.01 -12.57
C GLY A 326 9.00 15.02 -11.59
N GLU A 327 8.02 15.81 -12.02
CA GLU A 327 7.15 16.56 -11.10
C GLU A 327 5.79 15.86 -11.02
N GLY A 328 5.34 15.48 -9.81
CA GLY A 328 4.09 14.73 -9.70
C GLY A 328 4.01 13.78 -8.51
N HIS A 329 2.87 13.09 -8.41
CA HIS A 329 2.70 11.97 -7.49
C HIS A 329 3.39 10.69 -8.00
N GLY A 330 3.30 10.38 -9.29
CA GLY A 330 3.93 9.22 -9.93
C GLY A 330 5.44 9.11 -9.66
N PRO A 331 6.28 10.12 -9.99
CA PRO A 331 7.72 10.08 -9.73
C PRO A 331 8.08 9.90 -8.25
N ARG A 332 7.29 10.46 -7.32
CA ARG A 332 7.47 10.25 -5.87
C ARG A 332 7.18 8.81 -5.48
N LYS A 333 6.10 8.22 -6.02
CA LYS A 333 5.74 6.82 -5.78
C LYS A 333 6.85 5.90 -6.29
N GLU A 334 7.32 6.13 -7.52
CA GLU A 334 8.48 5.43 -8.10
C GLU A 334 9.71 5.52 -7.18
N PHE A 335 10.07 6.71 -6.70
CA PHE A 335 11.22 6.89 -5.81
C PHE A 335 11.10 6.06 -4.52
N PHE A 336 9.95 6.12 -3.82
CA PHE A 336 9.76 5.36 -2.58
C PHE A 336 9.74 3.84 -2.82
N ASP A 337 9.17 3.39 -3.93
CA ASP A 337 9.16 1.99 -4.31
C ASP A 337 10.58 1.49 -4.65
N LEU A 338 11.35 2.24 -5.43
CA LEU A 338 12.73 1.90 -5.75
C LEU A 338 13.62 1.92 -4.50
N VAL A 339 13.46 2.89 -3.60
CA VAL A 339 14.15 2.93 -2.29
C VAL A 339 13.84 1.67 -1.49
N SER A 340 12.58 1.25 -1.45
CA SER A 340 12.15 0.04 -0.73
C SER A 340 12.82 -1.22 -1.29
N GLN A 341 12.96 -1.31 -2.62
CA GLN A 341 13.68 -2.40 -3.28
C GLN A 341 15.18 -2.39 -2.94
N GLU A 342 15.83 -1.23 -2.92
CA GLU A 342 17.25 -1.13 -2.55
C GLU A 342 17.49 -1.51 -1.07
N LEU A 343 16.61 -1.08 -0.15
CA LEU A 343 16.71 -1.40 1.28
C LEU A 343 16.56 -2.91 1.57
N THR A 344 15.86 -3.63 0.69
CA THR A 344 15.56 -5.07 0.83
C THR A 344 16.44 -5.96 -0.03
N ALA A 345 17.17 -5.39 -0.99
CA ALA A 345 18.09 -6.12 -1.84
C ALA A 345 19.21 -6.78 -1.02
N LYS A 346 19.59 -8.00 -1.40
CA LYS A 346 20.73 -8.74 -0.82
C LYS A 346 22.05 -8.06 -1.21
N GLY A 347 22.34 -6.89 -0.65
CA GLY A 347 23.60 -6.15 -0.78
C GLY A 347 24.08 -5.95 -2.22
N GLY A 348 23.60 -4.91 -2.91
CA GLY A 348 24.12 -4.47 -4.21
C GLY A 348 25.10 -3.29 -4.09
N ARG A 349 26.26 -3.39 -4.78
CA ARG A 349 27.21 -2.32 -5.15
C ARG A 349 27.56 -1.27 -4.07
N GLY A 350 28.31 -1.68 -3.04
CA GLY A 350 29.13 -0.75 -2.24
C GLY A 350 28.43 0.00 -1.08
N SER A 351 27.13 -0.18 -0.89
CA SER A 351 26.38 0.40 0.24
C SER A 351 26.27 -0.59 1.42
N PRO A 352 26.30 -0.11 2.68
CA PRO A 352 26.10 -0.98 3.83
C PRO A 352 24.66 -1.50 3.88
N LEU A 353 24.49 -2.81 4.05
CA LEU A 353 23.18 -3.43 4.28
C LEU A 353 22.64 -2.99 5.66
N LEU A 354 21.63 -2.14 5.69
CA LEU A 354 21.07 -1.60 6.94
C LEU A 354 20.09 -2.57 7.63
N PHE A 355 19.32 -3.32 6.84
CA PHE A 355 18.35 -4.28 7.34
C PHE A 355 18.60 -5.65 6.74
N ALA A 356 18.49 -6.68 7.56
CA ALA A 356 18.62 -8.07 7.15
C ALA A 356 17.25 -8.76 7.25
N PHE A 357 16.89 -9.53 6.24
CA PHE A 357 15.72 -10.39 6.31
C PHE A 357 16.00 -11.55 7.28
N SER A 358 15.23 -11.61 8.36
CA SER A 358 15.30 -12.73 9.30
C SER A 358 14.31 -13.81 8.89
N ARG A 359 14.81 -15.02 8.62
CA ARG A 359 13.98 -16.16 8.21
C ARG A 359 13.08 -16.65 9.35
N SER A 360 13.55 -16.62 10.59
CA SER A 360 12.75 -16.99 11.76
C SER A 360 11.58 -16.04 11.96
N MET A 361 11.79 -14.75 11.65
CA MET A 361 10.79 -13.69 11.84
C MET A 361 9.88 -13.50 10.62
N GLY A 362 10.35 -13.86 9.42
CA GLY A 362 9.67 -13.53 8.16
C GLY A 362 9.66 -12.02 7.84
N LYS A 363 10.47 -11.22 8.53
CA LYS A 363 10.47 -9.74 8.49
C LYS A 363 11.89 -9.18 8.40
N PHE A 364 12.01 -7.92 7.99
CA PHE A 364 13.25 -7.17 8.01
C PHE A 364 13.56 -6.62 9.41
N TRP A 365 14.76 -6.91 9.91
CA TRP A 365 15.30 -6.41 11.17
C TRP A 365 16.63 -5.69 10.95
N PHE A 366 17.12 -4.96 11.97
CA PHE A 366 18.42 -4.31 11.91
C PHE A 366 19.54 -5.32 11.61
N ASN A 367 20.45 -4.95 10.70
CA ASN A 367 21.64 -5.75 10.45
C ASN A 367 22.64 -5.58 11.62
N LEU A 368 22.78 -6.61 12.44
CA LEU A 368 23.73 -6.61 13.56
C LEU A 368 25.20 -6.64 13.13
N GLY A 369 25.49 -7.10 11.90
CA GLY A 369 26.85 -7.15 11.34
C GLY A 369 27.34 -5.83 10.76
N VAL A 370 26.50 -4.79 10.70
CA VAL A 370 26.90 -3.49 10.14
C VAL A 370 27.83 -2.76 11.11
N LYS A 371 28.94 -2.21 10.58
CA LYS A 371 29.88 -1.43 11.40
C LYS A 371 29.24 -0.12 11.83
N ARG A 372 29.26 0.13 13.14
CA ARG A 372 28.83 1.42 13.72
C ARG A 372 29.77 2.54 13.27
N THR A 373 29.30 3.38 12.36
CA THR A 373 29.97 4.60 11.86
C THR A 373 28.97 5.76 11.84
N GLU A 374 29.43 7.00 11.80
CA GLU A 374 28.51 8.16 11.69
C GLU A 374 27.72 8.12 10.38
N GLU A 375 28.35 7.77 9.26
CA GLU A 375 27.65 7.62 7.97
C GLU A 375 26.50 6.59 8.05
N VAL A 376 26.72 5.45 8.71
CA VAL A 376 25.66 4.44 8.88
C VAL A 376 24.54 4.94 9.80
N LYS A 377 24.86 5.72 10.84
CA LYS A 377 23.82 6.37 11.67
C LYS A 377 23.00 7.37 10.86
N GLU A 378 23.64 8.18 10.01
CA GLU A 378 22.97 9.14 9.13
C GLU A 378 22.05 8.43 8.13
N ARG A 379 22.44 7.25 7.64
CA ARG A 379 21.58 6.42 6.79
C ARG A 379 20.36 5.89 7.53
N TYR A 380 20.51 5.40 8.77
CA TYR A 380 19.35 5.02 9.59
C TYR A 380 18.45 6.21 9.89
N TYR A 381 19.03 7.38 10.18
CA TYR A 381 18.28 8.63 10.32
C TYR A 381 17.49 8.93 9.04
N PHE A 382 18.12 8.83 7.87
CA PHE A 382 17.45 9.07 6.60
C PHE A 382 16.30 8.09 6.34
N VAL A 383 16.45 6.81 6.70
CA VAL A 383 15.33 5.84 6.65
C VAL A 383 14.20 6.26 7.57
N GLY A 384 14.48 6.58 8.84
CA GLY A 384 13.46 7.05 9.78
C GLY A 384 12.76 8.32 9.31
N TRP A 385 13.51 9.25 8.72
CA TRP A 385 12.97 10.46 8.13
C TRP A 385 12.06 10.13 6.93
N LEU A 386 12.47 9.25 6.01
CA LEU A 386 11.63 8.79 4.90
C LEU A 386 10.35 8.10 5.40
N MET A 387 10.42 7.32 6.49
CA MET A 387 9.25 6.69 7.12
C MET A 387 8.21 7.74 7.58
N ALA A 388 8.65 8.87 8.13
CA ALA A 388 7.73 9.96 8.48
C ALA A 388 7.25 10.74 7.25
N GLN A 389 8.11 10.89 6.24
CA GLN A 389 7.77 11.56 4.99
C GLN A 389 6.76 10.80 4.13
N ALA A 390 6.59 9.50 4.35
CA ALA A 390 5.55 8.67 3.74
C ALA A 390 4.16 9.33 3.87
N PHE A 391 3.82 9.86 5.06
CA PHE A 391 2.55 10.55 5.31
C PHE A 391 2.38 11.83 4.48
N PHE A 392 3.43 12.65 4.39
CA PHE A 392 3.37 13.96 3.72
C PHE A 392 3.51 13.87 2.20
N ASN A 393 4.21 12.84 1.73
CA ASN A 393 4.32 12.53 0.31
C ASN A 393 3.23 11.58 -0.18
N ARG A 394 2.42 11.06 0.75
CA ARG A 394 1.23 10.20 0.53
C ARG A 394 1.57 8.94 -0.27
N THR A 395 2.68 8.35 0.10
CA THR A 395 3.29 7.15 -0.50
C THR A 395 3.76 6.22 0.62
N ASN A 396 4.07 4.96 0.32
CA ASN A 396 4.54 4.01 1.33
C ASN A 396 5.96 3.52 1.06
N LEU A 397 6.66 3.17 2.13
CA LEU A 397 7.92 2.42 2.11
C LEU A 397 7.60 0.92 2.15
N SER A 398 7.46 0.31 0.98
CA SER A 398 7.09 -1.09 0.72
C SER A 398 8.08 -2.13 1.27
N VAL A 399 8.46 -2.02 2.54
CA VAL A 399 9.40 -2.88 3.26
C VAL A 399 8.67 -3.50 4.45
N ASP A 400 8.77 -4.82 4.58
CA ASP A 400 8.10 -5.55 5.64
C ASP A 400 8.94 -5.60 6.92
N PHE A 401 9.04 -4.46 7.60
CA PHE A 401 9.78 -4.30 8.85
C PHE A 401 9.15 -5.06 10.02
N SER A 402 9.94 -5.39 11.05
CA SER A 402 9.39 -5.92 12.30
C SER A 402 8.47 -4.90 13.00
N GLU A 403 7.32 -5.36 13.50
CA GLU A 403 6.35 -4.55 14.28
C GLU A 403 6.99 -3.86 15.49
N VAL A 404 8.03 -4.45 16.07
CA VAL A 404 8.77 -3.91 17.22
C VAL A 404 9.39 -2.54 16.90
N ILE A 405 9.76 -2.29 15.65
CA ILE A 405 10.25 -0.97 15.22
C ILE A 405 9.16 0.09 15.45
N PHE A 406 7.92 -0.22 15.06
CA PHE A 406 6.80 0.69 15.16
C PHE A 406 6.29 0.85 16.59
N GLU A 407 6.39 -0.19 17.44
CA GLU A 407 6.15 -0.05 18.89
C GLU A 407 7.09 0.99 19.51
N ARG A 408 8.39 0.96 19.16
CA ARG A 408 9.36 1.95 19.64
C ARG A 408 9.10 3.34 19.06
N LEU A 409 8.69 3.45 17.79
CA LEU A 409 8.32 4.73 17.19
C LEU A 409 7.10 5.36 17.89
N LEU A 410 6.08 4.56 18.21
CA LEU A 410 4.85 5.03 18.88
C LEU A 410 5.07 5.37 20.35
N LYS A 411 5.87 4.58 21.07
CA LYS A 411 6.04 4.75 22.53
C LYS A 411 7.22 5.65 22.90
N GLY A 412 8.10 5.97 21.96
CA GLY A 412 9.33 6.69 22.27
C GLY A 412 10.09 5.99 23.41
N GLU A 413 10.70 6.75 24.31
CA GLU A 413 11.48 6.21 25.44
C GLU A 413 10.63 5.37 26.43
N GLY A 414 9.31 5.41 26.32
CA GLY A 414 8.39 4.58 27.10
C GLY A 414 8.25 3.14 26.61
N PHE A 415 8.96 2.75 25.53
CA PHE A 415 8.96 1.36 25.05
C PHE A 415 9.66 0.43 26.05
N VAL A 416 8.92 -0.57 26.54
CA VAL A 416 9.43 -1.61 27.44
C VAL A 416 9.43 -2.94 26.69
N PRO A 417 10.61 -3.54 26.42
CA PRO A 417 10.71 -4.88 25.86
C PRO A 417 9.99 -5.91 26.73
N SER A 418 9.34 -6.87 26.09
CA SER A 418 8.61 -7.93 26.80
C SER A 418 8.73 -9.26 26.07
N MET A 419 8.49 -10.35 26.80
CA MET A 419 8.47 -11.69 26.24
C MET A 419 7.41 -11.83 25.14
N GLU A 420 6.26 -11.17 25.30
CA GLU A 420 5.16 -11.14 24.31
C GLU A 420 5.64 -10.52 22.98
N TYR A 421 6.41 -9.43 23.03
CA TYR A 421 7.00 -8.84 21.82
C TYR A 421 8.03 -9.75 21.17
N LEU A 422 8.86 -10.43 21.97
CA LEU A 422 9.84 -11.37 21.42
C LEU A 422 9.16 -12.58 20.80
N GLU A 423 8.11 -13.13 21.41
CA GLU A 423 7.33 -14.23 20.86
C GLU A 423 6.64 -13.86 19.55
N ALA A 424 6.07 -12.66 19.46
CA ALA A 424 5.47 -12.16 18.24
C ALA A 424 6.51 -11.92 17.13
N MET A 425 7.71 -11.47 17.51
CA MET A 425 8.78 -11.13 16.58
C MET A 425 9.55 -12.36 16.09
N ASP A 426 10.09 -13.15 17.02
CA ASP A 426 10.92 -14.35 16.79
C ASP A 426 10.53 -15.46 17.80
N PRO A 427 9.56 -16.32 17.44
CA PRO A 427 9.11 -17.41 18.29
C PRO A 427 10.22 -18.40 18.67
N GLU A 428 11.22 -18.59 17.81
CA GLU A 428 12.34 -19.50 18.06
C GLU A 428 13.30 -18.93 19.11
N ALA A 429 13.67 -17.66 18.97
CA ALA A 429 14.47 -16.95 19.97
C ALA A 429 13.74 -16.87 21.31
N ALA A 430 12.43 -16.60 21.28
CA ALA A 430 11.58 -16.61 22.45
C ALA A 430 11.61 -17.96 23.18
N LYS A 431 11.39 -19.05 22.45
CA LYS A 431 11.43 -20.41 23.00
C LYS A 431 12.82 -20.76 23.55
N SER A 432 13.88 -20.31 22.88
CA SER A 432 15.27 -20.48 23.34
C SER A 432 15.49 -19.82 24.70
N ILE A 433 15.11 -18.55 24.85
CA ILE A 433 15.22 -17.82 26.13
C ILE A 433 14.33 -18.45 27.20
N GLN A 434 13.12 -18.90 26.86
CA GLN A 434 12.24 -19.58 27.83
C GLN A 434 12.79 -20.91 28.33
N ASN A 435 13.59 -21.62 27.53
CA ASN A 435 14.20 -22.88 27.96
C ASN A 435 15.18 -22.70 29.11
N ILE A 436 15.62 -21.47 29.41
CA ILE A 436 16.41 -21.16 30.59
C ILE A 436 15.68 -21.54 31.87
N ASN A 437 14.35 -21.49 31.90
CA ASN A 437 13.57 -21.97 33.06
C ASN A 437 13.72 -23.48 33.32
N LYS A 438 14.14 -24.25 32.30
CA LYS A 438 14.28 -25.71 32.37
C LYS A 438 15.73 -26.16 32.64
N LEU A 439 16.71 -25.26 32.57
CA LEU A 439 18.12 -25.60 32.77
C LEU A 439 18.39 -26.05 34.21
N PRO A 440 19.17 -27.13 34.45
CA PRO A 440 19.65 -27.47 35.78
C PRO A 440 20.36 -26.29 36.46
N GLN A 441 20.29 -26.22 37.79
CA GLN A 441 20.82 -25.06 38.53
C GLN A 441 22.33 -24.84 38.33
N GLY A 442 23.13 -25.91 38.31
CA GLY A 442 24.57 -25.82 38.08
C GLY A 442 24.93 -25.32 36.67
N ASP A 443 24.16 -25.73 35.65
CA ASP A 443 24.36 -25.30 34.27
C ASP A 443 23.99 -23.81 34.11
N PHE A 444 22.89 -23.39 34.74
CA PHE A 444 22.49 -21.98 34.75
C PHE A 444 23.53 -21.09 35.44
N GLU A 445 24.06 -21.51 36.59
CA GLU A 445 25.13 -20.77 37.27
C GLU A 445 26.41 -20.66 36.43
N SER A 446 26.76 -21.73 35.71
CA SER A 446 27.90 -21.73 34.79
C SER A 446 27.68 -20.78 33.61
N MET A 447 26.48 -20.76 33.04
CA MET A 447 26.07 -19.85 31.98
C MET A 447 26.13 -18.37 32.43
N LEU A 448 25.63 -18.06 33.63
CA LEU A 448 25.72 -16.71 34.19
C LEU A 448 27.17 -16.23 34.34
N VAL A 449 28.10 -17.12 34.70
CA VAL A 449 29.53 -16.78 34.79
C VAL A 449 30.10 -16.49 33.40
N LEU A 450 29.78 -17.32 32.40
CA LEU A 450 30.24 -17.13 31.02
C LEU A 450 29.73 -15.82 30.40
N GLU A 451 28.49 -15.43 30.69
CA GLU A 451 27.92 -14.17 30.19
C GLU A 451 28.29 -12.94 31.05
N GLY A 452 29.07 -13.10 32.12
CA GLY A 452 29.41 -12.00 33.03
C GLY A 452 28.23 -11.49 33.87
N LYS A 453 27.17 -12.28 34.00
CA LYS A 453 25.89 -11.95 34.69
C LYS A 453 25.71 -12.67 36.02
N LYS A 454 26.81 -12.96 36.71
CA LYS A 454 26.82 -13.75 37.96
C LYS A 454 25.90 -13.13 39.02
N GLY A 455 25.04 -13.97 39.62
CA GLY A 455 24.15 -13.59 40.72
C GLY A 455 22.76 -13.12 40.30
N MET A 456 22.46 -13.07 39.00
CA MET A 456 21.10 -12.82 38.52
C MET A 456 20.16 -13.98 38.81
N SER A 457 18.89 -13.68 39.09
CA SER A 457 17.85 -14.70 39.08
C SER A 457 17.51 -15.12 37.63
N ARG A 458 16.86 -16.28 37.45
CA ARG A 458 16.40 -16.71 36.11
C ARG A 458 15.45 -15.70 35.48
N LYS A 459 14.59 -15.09 36.29
CA LYS A 459 13.65 -14.07 35.84
C LYS A 459 14.39 -12.85 35.30
N ASP A 460 15.33 -12.31 36.09
CA ASP A 460 16.10 -11.13 35.69
C ASP A 460 16.95 -11.40 34.45
N PHE A 461 17.53 -12.61 34.37
CA PHE A 461 18.28 -13.03 33.19
C PHE A 461 17.41 -13.10 31.93
N ILE A 462 16.20 -13.65 32.04
CA ILE A 462 15.24 -13.72 30.91
C ILE A 462 14.84 -12.30 30.48
N GLU A 463 14.48 -11.43 31.43
CA GLU A 463 14.11 -10.04 31.14
C GLU A 463 15.26 -9.27 30.48
N ASP A 464 16.49 -9.44 30.98
CA ASP A 464 17.70 -8.87 30.38
C ASP A 464 17.99 -9.42 28.98
N SER A 465 17.81 -10.73 28.76
CA SER A 465 17.99 -11.35 27.45
C SER A 465 16.99 -10.83 26.41
N VAL A 466 15.72 -10.71 26.80
CA VAL A 466 14.67 -10.10 25.95
C VAL A 466 15.03 -8.65 25.63
N LYS A 467 15.45 -7.87 26.62
CA LYS A 467 15.88 -6.48 26.44
C LYS A 467 17.10 -6.37 25.54
N SER A 468 18.04 -7.30 25.66
CA SER A 468 19.24 -7.37 24.82
C SER A 468 18.89 -7.56 23.34
N VAL A 469 17.98 -8.50 23.03
CA VAL A 469 17.57 -8.79 21.65
C VAL A 469 16.74 -7.64 21.04
N LEU A 470 15.74 -7.15 21.78
CA LEU A 470 14.76 -6.20 21.25
C LEU A 470 15.20 -4.74 21.29
N LEU A 471 16.15 -4.38 22.16
CA LEU A 471 16.52 -2.99 22.40
C LEU A 471 18.03 -2.77 22.49
N ASP A 472 18.73 -3.36 23.46
CA ASP A 472 20.11 -2.96 23.75
C ASP A 472 21.07 -3.34 22.60
N GLY A 473 20.93 -4.52 22.00
CA GLY A 473 21.76 -5.00 20.89
C GLY A 473 21.59 -4.21 19.58
N VAL A 474 20.51 -3.45 19.46
CA VAL A 474 20.16 -2.61 18.30
C VAL A 474 20.02 -1.13 18.66
N LYS A 475 20.43 -0.74 19.87
CA LYS A 475 20.08 0.57 20.44
C LYS A 475 20.55 1.73 19.57
N TRP A 476 21.78 1.67 19.06
CA TRP A 476 22.33 2.79 18.31
C TRP A 476 21.67 2.94 16.92
N GLN A 477 21.25 1.84 16.29
CA GLN A 477 20.48 1.85 15.05
C GLN A 477 19.07 2.40 15.31
N PHE A 478 18.42 1.92 16.37
CA PHE A 478 17.11 2.39 16.81
C PHE A 478 17.11 3.88 17.10
N ASP A 479 18.04 4.35 17.92
CA ASP A 479 18.13 5.76 18.30
C ASP A 479 18.32 6.66 17.05
N ALA A 480 19.13 6.22 16.08
CA ALA A 480 19.34 6.96 14.84
C ALA A 480 18.06 7.01 13.97
N LEU A 481 17.38 5.87 13.80
CA LEU A 481 16.12 5.77 13.06
C LEU A 481 15.01 6.58 13.73
N CYS A 482 14.82 6.43 15.04
CA CYS A 482 13.86 7.18 15.83
C CYS A 482 14.11 8.69 15.72
N ARG A 483 15.37 9.14 15.80
CA ARG A 483 15.71 10.55 15.59
C ARG A 483 15.29 11.07 14.22
N GLY A 484 15.43 10.26 13.17
CA GLY A 484 14.96 10.59 11.83
C GLY A 484 13.45 10.77 11.78
N PHE A 485 12.72 9.78 12.28
CA PHE A 485 11.26 9.77 12.27
C PHE A 485 10.64 10.86 13.16
N HIS A 486 11.11 10.95 14.41
CA HIS A 486 10.64 11.92 15.41
C HIS A 486 11.06 13.36 15.10
N SER A 487 11.92 13.59 14.10
CA SER A 487 12.16 14.95 13.59
C SER A 487 10.93 15.56 12.95
N ILE A 488 9.97 14.74 12.48
CA ILE A 488 8.72 15.19 11.87
C ILE A 488 7.50 14.78 12.73
N LEU A 489 7.42 13.52 13.11
CA LEU A 489 6.27 12.95 13.83
C LEU A 489 6.69 12.42 15.19
N THR A 490 6.40 13.17 16.26
CA THR A 490 6.72 12.73 17.63
C THR A 490 5.69 11.73 18.15
N PRO A 491 6.02 10.91 19.17
CA PRO A 491 5.07 10.00 19.83
C PRO A 491 3.76 10.69 20.25
N GLU A 492 3.85 11.91 20.77
CA GLU A 492 2.70 12.69 21.24
C GLU A 492 1.76 13.07 20.10
N LYS A 493 2.31 13.34 18.90
CA LYS A 493 1.50 13.62 17.71
C LYS A 493 0.80 12.36 17.19
N LEU A 494 1.29 11.15 17.50
CA LEU A 494 0.78 9.89 16.93
C LEU A 494 -0.21 9.14 17.83
N VAL A 495 -0.15 9.33 19.15
CA VAL A 495 -0.94 8.54 20.13
C VAL A 495 -2.46 8.62 19.89
N GLY A 496 -2.95 9.70 19.28
CA GLY A 496 -4.37 9.88 18.94
C GLY A 496 -4.80 9.30 17.58
N TYR A 497 -3.85 8.82 16.77
CA TYR A 497 -4.11 8.31 15.41
C TYR A 497 -3.85 6.82 15.28
N PHE A 498 -2.88 6.29 16.02
CA PHE A 498 -2.49 4.88 15.90
C PHE A 498 -2.62 4.16 17.23
N SER A 499 -3.60 3.27 17.29
CA SER A 499 -3.86 2.45 18.45
C SER A 499 -2.94 1.24 18.53
N SER A 500 -2.31 0.79 17.43
CA SER A 500 -1.41 -0.39 17.39
C SER A 500 -0.15 -0.14 16.56
N ALA A 501 0.96 -0.82 16.87
CA ALA A 501 2.16 -0.79 16.02
C ALA A 501 1.90 -1.34 14.61
N ALA A 502 1.10 -2.39 14.51
CA ALA A 502 0.61 -2.91 13.24
C ALA A 502 -0.08 -1.82 12.41
N SER A 503 -1.00 -1.03 12.98
CA SER A 503 -1.66 0.06 12.24
C SER A 503 -0.68 1.13 11.74
N LEU A 504 0.34 1.50 12.53
CA LEU A 504 1.38 2.43 12.09
C LEU A 504 2.26 1.83 11.00
N GLN A 505 2.64 0.55 11.13
CA GLN A 505 3.37 -0.18 10.10
C GLN A 505 2.60 -0.18 8.80
N MET A 506 1.31 -0.53 8.83
CA MET A 506 0.46 -0.58 7.64
C MET A 506 0.30 0.80 6.99
N ALA A 507 0.28 1.88 7.78
CA ALA A 507 0.26 3.24 7.28
C ALA A 507 1.57 3.63 6.56
N ILE A 508 2.73 3.29 7.13
CA ILE A 508 4.04 3.65 6.58
C ILE A 508 4.45 2.73 5.43
N CYS A 509 4.23 1.43 5.58
CA CYS A 509 4.70 0.39 4.66
C CYS A 509 3.65 -0.03 3.64
N GLY A 510 2.38 0.28 3.89
CA GLY A 510 1.26 -0.20 3.09
C GLY A 510 1.00 -1.69 3.33
N LYS A 511 0.00 -2.23 2.62
CA LYS A 511 -0.21 -3.68 2.57
C LYS A 511 0.94 -4.35 1.82
N GLU A 512 1.23 -5.59 2.19
CA GLU A 512 2.03 -6.48 1.36
C GLU A 512 1.45 -6.42 -0.06
N SER A 513 2.36 -6.23 -1.02
CA SER A 513 1.99 -5.77 -2.34
C SER A 513 0.85 -6.62 -2.91
N MET A 514 -0.23 -5.96 -3.35
CA MET A 514 -1.31 -6.61 -4.12
C MET A 514 -0.76 -7.28 -5.39
N LYS A 515 0.53 -7.10 -5.72
CA LYS A 515 1.32 -7.98 -6.59
C LYS A 515 1.21 -9.47 -6.24
N ASN A 516 0.73 -9.89 -5.06
CA ASN A 516 0.48 -11.31 -4.77
C ASN A 516 -0.93 -11.79 -5.16
N LEU A 517 -1.85 -10.90 -5.57
CA LEU A 517 -3.14 -11.31 -6.09
C LEU A 517 -2.97 -12.15 -7.36
N GLU A 518 -3.65 -13.28 -7.47
CA GLU A 518 -3.61 -14.11 -8.68
C GLU A 518 -4.22 -13.39 -9.89
N ASN A 519 -5.25 -12.56 -9.65
CA ASN A 519 -5.91 -11.73 -10.64
C ASN A 519 -6.54 -10.50 -9.99
N PHE A 520 -6.67 -9.40 -10.73
CA PHE A 520 -7.39 -8.20 -10.33
C PHE A 520 -7.98 -7.49 -11.55
N SER A 521 -8.99 -6.66 -11.34
CA SER A 521 -9.47 -5.70 -12.34
C SER A 521 -8.99 -4.30 -11.97
N VAL A 522 -8.46 -3.54 -12.95
CA VAL A 522 -7.95 -2.18 -12.71
C VAL A 522 -9.05 -1.27 -12.17
N ARG A 523 -10.28 -1.38 -12.69
CA ARG A 523 -11.45 -0.61 -12.21
C ARG A 523 -11.97 -1.02 -10.81
N GLU A 524 -11.46 -2.12 -10.25
CA GLU A 524 -11.72 -2.48 -8.85
C GLU A 524 -10.66 -1.89 -7.90
N VAL A 525 -9.51 -1.50 -8.44
CA VAL A 525 -8.39 -0.92 -7.69
C VAL A 525 -8.41 0.61 -7.76
N PHE A 526 -8.74 1.18 -8.92
CA PHE A 526 -8.75 2.62 -9.14
C PHE A 526 -10.18 3.11 -9.33
N LEU A 527 -10.47 4.31 -8.83
CA LEU A 527 -11.59 5.08 -9.36
C LEU A 527 -11.28 5.43 -10.82
N VAL A 528 -12.28 5.40 -11.69
CA VAL A 528 -12.13 5.76 -13.09
C VAL A 528 -13.03 6.95 -13.38
N ASN A 529 -12.44 7.99 -13.94
CA ASN A 529 -13.17 9.15 -14.47
C ASN A 529 -13.02 9.17 -15.99
N TYR A 530 -14.13 9.29 -16.70
CA TYR A 530 -14.14 9.42 -18.14
C TYR A 530 -14.42 10.87 -18.54
N ASP A 531 -13.96 11.23 -19.73
CA ASP A 531 -14.53 12.34 -20.47
C ASP A 531 -16.04 12.13 -20.70
N GLU A 532 -16.84 13.19 -20.59
CA GLU A 532 -18.30 13.15 -20.76
C GLU A 532 -18.68 12.61 -22.14
N GLU A 533 -17.91 12.99 -23.16
CA GLU A 533 -18.09 12.51 -24.53
C GLU A 533 -17.90 10.99 -24.65
N LEU A 534 -16.93 10.41 -23.93
CA LEU A 534 -16.64 8.98 -23.98
C LEU A 534 -17.77 8.14 -23.38
N GLU A 535 -18.43 8.64 -22.32
CA GLU A 535 -19.53 7.94 -21.66
C GLU A 535 -20.85 8.11 -22.41
N GLU A 536 -21.16 9.31 -22.90
CA GLU A 536 -22.44 9.59 -23.55
C GLU A 536 -22.48 9.21 -25.04
N GLN A 537 -21.40 9.48 -25.77
CA GLN A 537 -21.36 9.33 -27.23
C GLN A 537 -20.68 8.02 -27.67
N TRP A 538 -19.68 7.56 -26.92
CA TRP A 538 -18.82 6.44 -27.33
C TRP A 538 -18.77 5.26 -26.35
N PRO A 539 -19.91 4.75 -25.81
CA PRO A 539 -19.91 3.68 -24.81
C PRO A 539 -19.33 2.34 -25.31
N LEU A 540 -19.34 2.09 -26.63
CA LEU A 540 -18.71 0.89 -27.20
C LEU A 540 -17.17 0.94 -27.13
N LEU A 541 -16.59 2.14 -27.21
CA LEU A 541 -15.15 2.35 -27.08
C LEU A 541 -14.68 2.07 -25.65
N SER A 542 -15.38 2.63 -24.66
CA SER A 542 -15.07 2.40 -23.24
C SER A 542 -15.30 0.94 -22.83
N ASN A 543 -16.36 0.29 -23.31
CA ASN A 543 -16.57 -1.14 -23.09
C ASN A 543 -15.43 -1.99 -23.67
N ALA A 544 -15.00 -1.71 -24.90
CA ALA A 544 -13.89 -2.42 -25.52
C ALA A 544 -12.58 -2.27 -24.73
N LEU A 545 -12.30 -1.07 -24.19
CA LEU A 545 -11.13 -0.83 -23.33
C LEU A 545 -11.10 -1.76 -22.13
N TRP A 546 -12.23 -1.86 -21.43
CA TRP A 546 -12.30 -2.70 -20.24
C TRP A 546 -12.35 -4.18 -20.55
N GLU A 547 -13.00 -4.60 -21.64
CA GLU A 547 -12.94 -5.98 -22.11
C GLU A 547 -11.49 -6.41 -22.41
N VAL A 548 -10.73 -5.55 -23.09
CA VAL A 548 -9.29 -5.77 -23.37
C VAL A 548 -8.50 -5.84 -22.07
N LEU A 549 -8.56 -4.80 -21.23
CA LEU A 549 -7.76 -4.74 -20.00
C LEU A 549 -8.10 -5.86 -19.01
N ASP A 550 -9.37 -6.25 -18.88
CA ASP A 550 -9.74 -7.36 -17.99
C ASP A 550 -9.23 -8.72 -18.49
N SER A 551 -9.16 -8.90 -19.80
CA SER A 551 -8.67 -10.13 -20.43
C SER A 551 -7.16 -10.32 -20.29
N TRP A 552 -6.43 -9.24 -19.99
CA TRP A 552 -4.97 -9.30 -19.84
C TRP A 552 -4.55 -10.14 -18.63
N PRO A 553 -3.42 -10.87 -18.75
CA PRO A 553 -2.81 -11.51 -17.60
C PRO A 553 -2.32 -10.44 -16.61
N LYS A 554 -2.22 -10.84 -15.35
CA LYS A 554 -1.79 -9.98 -14.24
C LYS A 554 -0.55 -9.16 -14.55
N ASP A 555 0.52 -9.77 -15.06
CA ASP A 555 1.78 -9.07 -15.31
C ASP A 555 1.62 -7.94 -16.34
N LYS A 556 0.81 -8.18 -17.38
CA LYS A 556 0.49 -7.17 -18.40
C LYS A 556 -0.41 -6.06 -17.83
N LYS A 557 -1.34 -6.38 -16.92
CA LYS A 557 -2.11 -5.39 -16.15
C LYS A 557 -1.22 -4.53 -15.25
N LEU A 558 -0.22 -5.12 -14.60
CA LEU A 558 0.75 -4.37 -13.79
C LEU A 558 1.61 -3.45 -14.66
N CYS A 559 1.98 -3.89 -15.87
CA CYS A 559 2.65 -3.02 -16.84
C CYS A 559 1.74 -1.85 -17.26
N PHE A 560 0.44 -2.08 -17.46
CA PHE A 560 -0.53 -0.99 -17.72
C PHE A 560 -0.60 0.00 -16.55
N VAL A 561 -0.64 -0.51 -15.31
CA VAL A 561 -0.65 0.37 -14.13
C VAL A 561 0.65 1.17 -14.05
N LYS A 562 1.81 0.58 -14.36
CA LYS A 562 3.08 1.31 -14.49
C LYS A 562 3.03 2.37 -15.57
N PHE A 563 2.48 2.04 -16.74
CA PHE A 563 2.33 2.96 -17.86
C PHE A 563 1.49 4.19 -17.49
N VAL A 564 0.39 4.01 -16.77
CA VAL A 564 -0.53 5.11 -16.41
C VAL A 564 -0.10 5.85 -15.14
N THR A 565 0.54 5.18 -14.17
CA THR A 565 0.80 5.74 -12.83
C THR A 565 2.29 5.91 -12.47
N GLY A 566 3.20 5.43 -13.32
CA GLY A 566 4.64 5.41 -13.07
C GLY A 566 5.12 4.30 -12.12
N SER A 567 4.20 3.51 -11.52
CA SER A 567 4.54 2.40 -10.64
C SER A 567 3.73 1.16 -10.98
N ASP A 568 4.36 -0.01 -10.99
CA ASP A 568 3.69 -1.31 -11.13
C ASP A 568 3.09 -1.79 -9.79
N ARG A 569 3.13 -0.95 -8.74
CA ARG A 569 2.51 -1.22 -7.45
C ARG A 569 1.10 -0.67 -7.40
N LEU A 570 0.16 -1.57 -7.15
CA LEU A 570 -1.22 -1.22 -6.94
C LEU A 570 -1.39 -0.42 -5.63
N PRO A 571 -2.14 0.69 -5.65
CA PRO A 571 -2.55 1.36 -4.43
C PRO A 571 -3.58 0.54 -3.67
N LEU A 572 -4.00 1.05 -2.52
CA LEU A 572 -5.20 0.52 -1.89
C LEU A 572 -6.42 0.80 -2.77
N PRO A 573 -7.41 -0.10 -2.78
CA PRO A 573 -8.59 0.07 -3.62
C PRO A 573 -9.26 1.43 -3.41
N ASN A 574 -9.55 2.12 -4.52
CA ASN A 574 -10.24 3.40 -4.62
C ASN A 574 -9.51 4.61 -4.01
N THR A 575 -8.23 4.51 -3.65
CA THR A 575 -7.45 5.66 -3.11
C THR A 575 -6.80 6.51 -4.18
N GLU A 576 -6.79 6.05 -5.44
CA GLU A 576 -6.28 6.77 -6.59
C GLU A 576 -7.31 6.77 -7.74
N LEU A 577 -7.23 7.80 -8.58
CA LEU A 577 -8.07 7.98 -9.76
C LEU A 577 -7.23 7.73 -11.02
N ILE A 578 -7.82 7.09 -12.03
CA ILE A 578 -7.35 7.13 -13.41
C ILE A 578 -8.34 7.98 -14.22
N LYS A 579 -7.83 9.00 -14.90
CA LYS A 579 -8.62 9.77 -15.88
C LYS A 579 -8.45 9.15 -17.27
N ILE A 580 -9.52 9.13 -18.05
CA ILE A 580 -9.51 8.66 -19.44
C ILE A 580 -10.10 9.76 -20.32
N GLU A 581 -9.29 10.30 -21.23
CA GLU A 581 -9.65 11.42 -22.10
C GLU A 581 -9.51 11.07 -23.59
N LEU A 582 -10.28 11.75 -24.43
CA LEU A 582 -10.28 11.62 -25.90
C LEU A 582 -9.74 12.91 -26.57
N PRO A 583 -8.46 13.28 -26.40
CA PRO A 583 -7.95 14.54 -26.94
C PRO A 583 -7.72 14.52 -28.47
N PHE A 584 -7.92 13.37 -29.12
CA PHE A 584 -7.59 13.17 -30.53
C PHE A 584 -8.81 13.36 -31.43
N PHE A 585 -8.68 14.23 -32.43
CA PHE A 585 -9.73 14.53 -33.39
C PHE A 585 -9.30 14.16 -34.82
N ALA A 586 -10.23 13.68 -35.64
CA ALA A 586 -10.02 13.44 -37.06
C ALA A 586 -11.00 14.28 -37.88
N PHE A 587 -10.49 14.93 -38.94
CA PHE A 587 -11.29 15.77 -39.84
C PHE A 587 -11.22 15.31 -41.30
N SER A 588 -10.44 14.26 -41.60
CA SER A 588 -10.23 13.72 -42.93
C SER A 588 -10.03 12.20 -42.92
N ASP A 589 -10.19 11.56 -44.09
CA ASP A 589 -9.89 10.14 -44.28
C ASP A 589 -8.46 9.77 -43.89
N HIS A 590 -7.52 10.70 -44.08
CA HIS A 590 -6.13 10.50 -43.70
C HIS A 590 -5.98 10.49 -42.17
N ASP A 591 -6.67 11.39 -41.47
CA ASP A 591 -6.63 11.49 -40.02
C ASP A 591 -7.22 10.25 -39.36
N HIS A 592 -8.38 9.76 -39.81
CA HIS A 592 -8.97 8.51 -39.29
C HIS A 592 -8.04 7.31 -39.48
N LYS A 593 -7.37 7.21 -40.64
CA LYS A 593 -6.39 6.14 -40.87
C LYS A 593 -5.16 6.27 -39.98
N ASN A 594 -4.77 7.49 -39.62
CA ASN A 594 -3.65 7.73 -38.71
C ASN A 594 -4.05 7.44 -37.26
N LEU A 595 -5.25 7.83 -36.82
CA LEU A 595 -5.74 7.54 -35.46
C LEU A 595 -5.79 6.05 -35.16
N LEU A 596 -6.12 5.20 -36.13
CA LEU A 596 -6.06 3.74 -35.98
C LEU A 596 -4.62 3.20 -35.77
N LYS A 597 -3.59 4.00 -36.02
CA LYS A 597 -2.17 3.67 -35.83
C LYS A 597 -1.56 4.38 -34.62
N THR A 598 -2.14 5.50 -34.19
CA THR A 598 -1.72 6.27 -33.03
C THR A 598 -1.75 5.39 -31.78
N LEU A 599 -0.73 5.51 -30.93
CA LEU A 599 -0.66 4.81 -29.66
C LEU A 599 -1.37 5.63 -28.58
N PRO A 600 -1.98 4.98 -27.56
CA PRO A 600 -2.41 5.66 -26.35
C PRO A 600 -1.24 6.35 -25.67
N GLN A 601 -1.49 7.50 -25.04
CA GLN A 601 -0.50 8.27 -24.28
C GLN A 601 -0.89 8.30 -22.81
N ALA A 602 0.09 8.45 -21.91
CA ALA A 602 -0.16 8.52 -20.48
C ALA A 602 0.65 9.63 -19.81
N HIS A 603 -0.01 10.38 -18.93
CA HIS A 603 0.59 11.40 -18.10
C HIS A 603 0.58 10.92 -16.65
N THR A 604 1.64 10.22 -16.29
CA THR A 604 1.84 9.59 -14.96
C THR A 604 1.87 10.58 -13.79
N CYS A 605 2.11 11.86 -14.06
CA CYS A 605 2.00 12.92 -13.07
C CYS A 605 0.55 13.13 -12.59
N GLU A 606 -0.43 12.81 -13.44
CA GLU A 606 -1.86 13.00 -13.22
C GLU A 606 -2.68 11.69 -13.19
N ASN A 607 -2.05 10.54 -13.43
CA ASN A 607 -2.73 9.28 -13.71
C ASN A 607 -3.76 9.41 -14.86
N LEU A 608 -3.38 10.11 -15.94
CA LEU A 608 -4.22 10.34 -17.11
C LEU A 608 -3.82 9.39 -18.24
N LEU A 609 -4.81 8.73 -18.84
CA LEU A 609 -4.71 7.95 -20.07
C LEU A 609 -5.45 8.67 -21.19
N GLU A 610 -4.75 8.98 -22.27
CA GLU A 610 -5.34 9.53 -23.49
C GLU A 610 -5.46 8.40 -24.52
N ILE A 611 -6.68 8.19 -25.02
CA ILE A 611 -6.94 7.15 -26.04
C ILE A 611 -7.42 7.79 -27.35
N PRO A 612 -6.90 7.37 -28.52
CA PRO A 612 -7.52 7.72 -29.79
C PRO A 612 -8.94 7.15 -29.92
N ASN A 613 -9.83 7.86 -30.61
CA ASN A 613 -11.16 7.35 -30.93
C ASN A 613 -11.08 6.28 -32.05
N TYR A 614 -10.64 5.09 -31.67
CA TYR A 614 -10.52 3.95 -32.58
C TYR A 614 -11.87 3.53 -33.15
N TRP A 615 -12.96 3.74 -32.40
CA TRP A 615 -14.28 3.29 -32.82
C TRP A 615 -14.83 4.14 -33.97
N GLU A 616 -14.85 5.46 -33.81
CA GLU A 616 -15.25 6.38 -34.87
C GLU A 616 -14.38 6.20 -36.12
N SER A 617 -13.07 6.12 -35.93
CA SER A 617 -12.13 5.95 -37.04
C SER A 617 -12.29 4.61 -37.77
N LEU A 618 -12.61 3.54 -37.05
CA LEU A 618 -12.89 2.23 -37.65
C LEU A 618 -14.17 2.29 -38.50
N LEU A 619 -15.25 2.86 -37.97
CA LEU A 619 -16.51 3.01 -38.70
C LEU A 619 -16.33 3.84 -39.98
N HIS A 620 -15.59 4.94 -39.89
CA HIS A 620 -15.28 5.82 -41.02
C HIS A 620 -14.50 5.09 -42.11
N VAL A 621 -13.39 4.44 -41.74
CA VAL A 621 -12.52 3.73 -42.70
C VAL A 621 -13.24 2.54 -43.35
N LYS A 622 -14.15 1.89 -42.64
CA LYS A 622 -14.97 0.78 -43.17
C LYS A 622 -16.12 1.26 -44.07
N GLY A 623 -16.37 2.57 -44.14
CA GLY A 623 -17.50 3.13 -44.89
C GLY A 623 -18.84 2.61 -44.35
N THR A 624 -18.93 2.42 -43.03
CA THR A 624 -20.14 1.89 -42.38
C THR A 624 -21.24 2.95 -42.41
N PRO A 625 -22.53 2.60 -42.59
CA PRO A 625 -23.61 3.59 -42.58
C PRO A 625 -23.63 4.39 -41.28
N ASP A 626 -24.13 5.62 -41.32
CA ASP A 626 -24.24 6.55 -40.18
C ASP A 626 -24.95 5.96 -38.93
N ASN A 627 -25.61 4.80 -39.07
CA ASN A 627 -26.26 4.10 -37.99
C ASN A 627 -25.79 2.64 -37.87
N PHE A 628 -24.78 2.42 -37.01
CA PHE A 628 -24.29 1.10 -36.59
C PHE A 628 -25.42 0.13 -36.18
N TRP A 629 -26.49 0.64 -35.55
CA TRP A 629 -27.58 -0.18 -35.05
C TRP A 629 -28.41 -0.86 -36.14
N ASN A 630 -28.27 -0.43 -37.41
CA ASN A 630 -28.94 -1.03 -38.55
C ASN A 630 -28.22 -2.24 -39.15
N LEU A 631 -26.96 -2.50 -38.75
CA LEU A 631 -26.19 -3.65 -39.23
C LEU A 631 -26.72 -4.98 -38.70
N GLY A 632 -26.44 -6.06 -39.44
CA GLY A 632 -26.69 -7.42 -38.97
C GLY A 632 -25.84 -7.77 -37.76
N GLN A 633 -26.30 -8.69 -36.90
CA GLN A 633 -25.58 -9.03 -35.66
C GLN A 633 -24.15 -9.53 -35.93
N GLY A 634 -23.94 -10.32 -36.99
CA GLY A 634 -22.60 -10.80 -37.36
C GLY A 634 -21.64 -9.68 -37.76
N GLU A 635 -22.11 -8.68 -38.50
CA GLU A 635 -21.30 -7.51 -38.89
C GLU A 635 -20.94 -6.64 -37.67
N LYS A 636 -21.89 -6.48 -36.75
CA LYS A 636 -21.65 -5.78 -35.47
C LYS A 636 -20.60 -6.49 -34.64
N ASP A 637 -20.73 -7.81 -34.50
CA ASP A 637 -19.80 -8.62 -33.71
C ASP A 637 -18.38 -8.59 -34.31
N GLU A 638 -18.27 -8.56 -35.65
CA GLU A 638 -17.00 -8.43 -36.37
C GLU A 638 -16.34 -7.06 -36.15
N LEU A 639 -17.10 -5.96 -36.27
CA LEU A 639 -16.59 -4.61 -35.99
C LEU A 639 -16.15 -4.44 -34.53
N LEU A 640 -16.93 -4.95 -33.57
CA LEU A 640 -16.56 -4.92 -32.15
C LEU A 640 -15.32 -5.77 -31.86
N LYS A 641 -15.15 -6.89 -32.58
CA LYS A 641 -13.95 -7.72 -32.49
C LYS A 641 -12.73 -6.96 -33.02
N GLU A 642 -12.84 -6.32 -34.19
CA GLU A 642 -11.74 -5.54 -34.78
C GLU A 642 -11.37 -4.32 -33.92
N LEU A 643 -12.36 -3.68 -33.28
CA LEU A 643 -12.11 -2.62 -32.29
C LEU A 643 -11.26 -3.14 -31.12
N ARG A 644 -11.63 -4.28 -30.53
CA ARG A 644 -10.86 -4.90 -29.43
C ARG A 644 -9.46 -5.30 -29.87
N GLU A 645 -9.30 -5.87 -31.05
CA GLU A 645 -7.99 -6.27 -31.59
C GLU A 645 -7.10 -5.04 -31.83
N THR A 646 -7.64 -3.98 -32.42
CA THR A 646 -6.91 -2.71 -32.61
C THR A 646 -6.47 -2.13 -31.27
N MET A 647 -7.38 -2.09 -30.30
CA MET A 647 -7.11 -1.53 -28.98
C MET A 647 -6.09 -2.36 -28.18
N ASP A 648 -6.21 -3.69 -28.20
CA ASP A 648 -5.23 -4.59 -27.56
C ASP A 648 -3.85 -4.42 -28.17
N ASP A 649 -3.74 -4.40 -29.50
CA ASP A 649 -2.46 -4.23 -30.20
C ASP A 649 -1.77 -2.91 -29.81
N ARG A 650 -2.52 -1.79 -29.87
CA ARG A 650 -1.98 -0.45 -29.54
C ARG A 650 -1.60 -0.31 -28.07
N LEU A 651 -2.46 -0.76 -27.15
CA LEU A 651 -2.16 -0.72 -25.71
C LEU A 651 -0.99 -1.64 -25.35
N THR A 652 -0.93 -2.84 -25.93
CA THR A 652 0.18 -3.77 -25.70
C THR A 652 1.50 -3.15 -26.10
N PHE A 653 1.54 -2.52 -27.28
CA PHE A 653 2.74 -1.87 -27.77
C PHE A 653 3.15 -0.70 -26.87
N ALA A 654 2.22 0.19 -26.51
CA ALA A 654 2.51 1.33 -25.64
C ALA A 654 3.06 0.89 -24.27
N VAL A 655 2.39 -0.07 -23.63
CA VAL A 655 2.74 -0.58 -22.30
C VAL A 655 4.06 -1.35 -22.28
N SER A 656 4.41 -2.06 -23.36
CA SER A 656 5.65 -2.85 -23.42
C SER A 656 6.90 -2.01 -23.72
N ASN A 657 6.74 -0.75 -24.12
CA ASN A 657 7.83 0.12 -24.56
C ASN A 657 7.93 1.42 -23.74
N CYS A 658 7.38 1.46 -22.52
CA CYS A 658 7.28 2.66 -21.69
C CYS A 658 8.39 2.81 -20.62
N ASP A 659 9.55 2.19 -20.81
CA ASP A 659 10.60 2.14 -19.76
C ASP A 659 11.31 3.48 -19.50
N THR A 660 10.99 4.53 -20.27
CA THR A 660 11.50 5.90 -20.09
C THR A 660 10.39 6.89 -20.37
N TYR A 661 10.28 7.98 -19.60
CA TYR A 661 9.25 9.04 -19.77
C TYR A 661 9.53 9.93 -21.01
N GLY A 662 10.37 9.47 -21.94
CA GLY A 662 10.90 10.23 -23.08
C GLY A 662 10.41 9.74 -24.44
N LEU A 663 9.10 9.56 -24.61
CA LEU A 663 8.54 9.47 -25.97
C LEU A 663 8.41 10.87 -26.62
N ASP A 664 8.36 11.94 -25.82
CA ASP A 664 8.20 13.32 -26.31
C ASP A 664 9.51 13.95 -26.82
N THR A 665 10.68 13.39 -26.51
CA THR A 665 11.99 13.93 -26.91
C THR A 665 12.48 13.43 -28.27
N LEU A 666 11.71 12.59 -28.97
CA LEU A 666 12.08 12.08 -30.30
C LEU A 666 11.75 13.03 -31.46
N GLU A 667 11.02 14.14 -31.22
CA GLU A 667 10.55 15.01 -32.31
C GLU A 667 11.58 16.03 -32.84
N GLU A 668 12.73 16.24 -32.20
CA GLU A 668 13.69 17.28 -32.66
C GLU A 668 14.90 16.77 -33.47
N GLY A 669 14.97 15.47 -33.82
CA GLY A 669 16.18 14.90 -34.44
C GLY A 669 16.02 14.10 -35.74
N ALA A 670 14.85 13.53 -36.03
CA ALA A 670 14.69 12.62 -37.16
C ALA A 670 13.90 13.29 -38.29
N GLY A 671 14.64 13.84 -39.26
CA GLY A 671 14.08 14.21 -40.56
C GLY A 671 13.29 13.06 -41.18
N GLY A 672 12.15 13.40 -41.77
CA GLY A 672 11.14 12.47 -42.28
C GLY A 672 11.69 11.18 -42.88
N GLY A 673 11.40 10.07 -42.20
CA GLY A 673 11.59 8.71 -42.70
C GLY A 673 10.35 7.91 -42.37
N GLU A 674 9.72 7.34 -43.40
CA GLU A 674 8.53 6.48 -43.29
C GLU A 674 8.77 5.32 -42.31
N LEU A 675 7.75 5.01 -41.49
CA LEU A 675 7.68 3.77 -40.73
C LEU A 675 7.77 2.57 -41.70
N PRO A 676 8.62 1.56 -41.45
CA PRO A 676 8.75 0.42 -42.35
C PRO A 676 7.46 -0.40 -42.35
N MET A 677 6.78 -0.44 -43.50
CA MET A 677 5.66 -1.32 -43.76
C MET A 677 6.11 -2.78 -43.95
N SER A 678 5.33 -3.69 -43.38
CA SER A 678 5.30 -5.15 -43.59
C SER A 678 6.37 -6.00 -42.88
N LEU A 679 5.90 -6.85 -41.96
CA LEU A 679 6.58 -8.10 -41.60
C LEU A 679 5.58 -9.26 -41.75
N ASP A 680 6.01 -10.22 -42.56
CA ASP A 680 5.34 -11.48 -42.93
C ASP A 680 5.08 -12.36 -41.68
N PRO A 681 3.85 -12.85 -41.45
CA PRO A 681 3.49 -13.64 -40.27
C PRO A 681 4.05 -15.08 -40.25
N SER A 682 4.97 -15.46 -41.15
CA SER A 682 5.51 -16.82 -41.24
C SER A 682 6.99 -16.99 -40.84
N SER A 683 7.64 -15.98 -40.25
CA SER A 683 9.04 -16.07 -39.82
C SER A 683 9.18 -16.38 -38.31
N PRO A 684 9.95 -17.41 -37.89
CA PRO A 684 10.19 -17.67 -36.48
C PRO A 684 11.06 -16.56 -35.87
N ILE A 685 10.53 -15.89 -34.84
CA ILE A 685 11.22 -14.87 -34.05
C ILE A 685 12.43 -15.53 -33.35
N LYS A 686 13.64 -15.14 -33.74
CA LYS A 686 14.86 -15.41 -32.96
C LYS A 686 14.86 -14.44 -31.78
N MET A 687 14.72 -14.96 -30.57
CA MET A 687 15.06 -14.26 -29.32
C MET A 687 16.55 -13.90 -29.37
N GLY A 688 16.86 -12.63 -29.65
CA GLY A 688 18.22 -12.11 -29.63
C GLY A 688 18.68 -11.87 -28.20
N GLY A 689 19.56 -12.75 -27.70
CA GLY A 689 20.42 -12.44 -26.57
C GLY A 689 21.54 -11.52 -27.03
N ASN A 690 21.71 -10.38 -26.39
CA ASN A 690 22.89 -9.53 -26.59
C ASN A 690 24.07 -10.09 -25.78
N GLU A 691 25.00 -10.74 -26.48
CA GLU A 691 26.37 -10.94 -26.00
C GLU A 691 27.13 -9.61 -26.11
N ALA A 692 27.65 -9.09 -24.99
CA ALA A 692 28.46 -7.89 -24.94
C ALA A 692 29.89 -8.19 -25.45
N ILE A 693 30.37 -7.42 -26.43
CA ILE A 693 31.73 -7.45 -26.95
C ILE A 693 32.55 -6.39 -26.20
N ALA A 694 33.66 -6.77 -25.56
CA ALA A 694 34.61 -5.82 -24.97
C ALA A 694 35.39 -5.06 -26.08
N PRO A 695 35.89 -3.83 -25.84
CA PRO A 695 36.46 -2.93 -26.87
C PRO A 695 37.74 -3.44 -27.58
N ASN A 696 38.17 -4.67 -27.30
CA ASN A 696 39.47 -5.21 -27.69
C ASN A 696 39.35 -6.55 -28.45
N GLY A 697 38.13 -6.97 -28.85
CA GLY A 697 37.94 -8.08 -29.78
C GLY A 697 38.37 -9.48 -29.31
N SER A 698 38.43 -9.73 -27.99
CA SER A 698 38.71 -11.07 -27.43
C SER A 698 37.47 -11.63 -26.71
N PRO A 699 37.15 -12.94 -26.84
CA PRO A 699 35.99 -13.54 -26.19
C PRO A 699 36.17 -13.61 -24.66
N MET A 700 35.20 -13.08 -23.91
CA MET A 700 35.13 -13.26 -22.46
C MET A 700 34.76 -14.72 -22.13
N LYS A 701 35.49 -15.35 -21.20
CA LYS A 701 35.12 -16.66 -20.66
C LYS A 701 33.81 -16.55 -19.85
N PRO A 702 32.87 -17.50 -19.99
CA PRO A 702 31.65 -17.50 -19.20
C PRO A 702 31.96 -17.64 -17.71
N ALA A 703 31.25 -16.88 -16.89
CA ALA A 703 31.25 -17.02 -15.44
C ALA A 703 30.83 -18.45 -15.08
N ILE A 704 31.66 -19.11 -14.27
CA ILE A 704 31.42 -20.46 -13.76
C ILE A 704 30.15 -20.42 -12.92
N ALA A 705 29.19 -21.28 -13.26
CA ALA A 705 28.04 -21.57 -12.41
C ALA A 705 28.55 -22.15 -11.08
N VAL A 706 28.39 -21.40 -10.00
CA VAL A 706 28.60 -21.93 -8.66
C VAL A 706 27.38 -22.78 -8.32
N THR A 707 27.61 -24.08 -8.22
CA THR A 707 26.63 -25.10 -7.83
C THR A 707 26.28 -25.00 -6.34
N ASN A 708 25.13 -25.57 -5.96
CA ASN A 708 24.44 -25.54 -4.66
C ASN A 708 25.20 -26.09 -3.41
N ASP A 709 26.52 -26.03 -3.32
CA ASP A 709 27.30 -26.67 -2.23
C ASP A 709 28.09 -25.69 -1.31
N GLU A 710 27.59 -24.48 -1.06
CA GLU A 710 28.10 -23.62 0.02
C GLU A 710 26.97 -23.18 0.98
N ILE A 711 26.21 -24.18 1.46
CA ILE A 711 25.36 -24.07 2.65
C ILE A 711 26.06 -24.87 3.75
N GLU A 712 26.92 -24.22 4.52
CA GLU A 712 27.22 -24.55 5.91
C GLU A 712 28.18 -23.48 6.49
N PHE A 713 27.97 -23.13 7.78
CA PHE A 713 28.68 -22.16 8.63
C PHE A 713 27.96 -20.86 8.97
N LEU A 714 26.92 -20.98 9.80
CA LEU A 714 26.62 -20.01 10.86
C LEU A 714 26.22 -20.76 12.13
N THR A 715 27.22 -21.29 12.85
CA THR A 715 27.11 -21.68 14.26
C THR A 715 28.49 -21.61 14.91
N VAL A 716 28.95 -20.41 15.26
CA VAL A 716 29.82 -20.21 16.43
C VAL A 716 29.56 -18.80 16.98
N TYR A 717 28.79 -18.71 18.05
CA TYR A 717 28.95 -17.66 19.06
C TYR A 717 30.10 -18.10 19.96
N GLN A 718 31.22 -17.36 19.97
CA GLN A 718 31.96 -16.97 21.19
C GLN A 718 33.22 -16.16 20.87
N GLU A 719 33.39 -15.10 21.69
CA GLU A 719 34.62 -14.41 22.08
C GLU A 719 35.31 -13.47 21.08
N ALA A 720 35.16 -12.16 21.31
CA ALA A 720 36.23 -11.34 21.90
C ALA A 720 35.80 -9.86 22.00
N GLU A 721 35.48 -9.42 23.22
CA GLU A 721 35.63 -8.02 23.63
C GLU A 721 36.94 -7.87 24.41
N GLU A 722 37.45 -6.63 24.37
CA GLU A 722 38.57 -6.05 25.13
C GLU A 722 40.00 -6.20 24.57
N ALA A 723 40.49 -5.11 23.96
CA ALA A 723 41.48 -4.27 24.65
C ALA A 723 41.66 -2.88 24.01
N ASP A 724 41.58 -1.92 24.92
CA ASP A 724 41.66 -0.46 24.92
C ASP A 724 42.79 0.27 24.14
N LYS A 725 42.44 1.50 23.74
CA LYS A 725 43.13 2.81 23.90
C LYS A 725 44.66 2.98 23.73
N LEU A 726 44.93 4.18 23.20
CA LEU A 726 46.14 5.02 23.26
C LEU A 726 47.27 4.82 22.23
N SER A 727 47.33 5.78 21.31
CA SER A 727 48.50 6.19 20.55
C SER A 727 49.37 7.18 21.34
N LEU A 728 50.67 6.90 21.50
CA LEU A 728 51.85 7.76 21.22
C LEU A 728 53.16 7.09 21.72
N PRO A 729 54.37 7.46 21.24
CA PRO A 729 55.22 6.57 20.44
C PRO A 729 56.58 6.21 21.08
N SER A 730 57.20 5.12 20.63
CA SER A 730 58.67 4.90 20.70
C SER A 730 59.09 3.91 19.60
N LEU A 731 59.90 4.35 18.62
CA LEU A 731 61.36 4.22 18.56
C LEU A 731 61.87 2.77 18.44
N GLY A 732 62.17 2.39 17.19
CA GLY A 732 63.43 1.76 16.77
C GLY A 732 63.87 0.44 17.41
N GLY A 733 63.87 -0.63 16.61
CA GLY A 733 64.68 -1.82 16.91
C GLY A 733 64.28 -3.08 16.16
N THR A 734 64.83 -3.28 14.96
CA THR A 734 65.01 -4.61 14.34
C THR A 734 66.28 -5.29 14.90
N PRO A 735 66.68 -6.53 14.49
CA PRO A 735 65.96 -7.82 14.47
C PRO A 735 66.89 -9.01 14.89
N VAL A 736 66.40 -10.14 15.44
CA VAL A 736 67.19 -11.41 15.51
C VAL A 736 66.22 -12.62 15.57
N LYS A 737 66.03 -13.36 14.47
CA LYS A 737 66.59 -14.68 14.05
C LYS A 737 66.13 -15.94 14.81
N ASP A 738 65.55 -16.83 13.99
CA ASP A 738 65.73 -18.29 13.87
C ASP A 738 65.56 -19.20 15.10
N LYS A 739 64.61 -20.16 15.03
CA LYS A 739 64.90 -21.56 14.61
C LYS A 739 63.70 -22.50 14.81
N ALA A 740 63.59 -23.41 13.84
CA ALA A 740 62.69 -24.55 13.70
C ALA A 740 62.95 -25.71 14.68
N LEU A 741 61.94 -26.59 14.85
CA LEU A 741 61.98 -28.06 15.11
C LEU A 741 60.53 -28.50 15.48
N ALA A 742 59.70 -29.19 14.68
CA ALA A 742 59.75 -30.49 13.97
C ALA A 742 59.29 -31.73 14.79
N LEU A 743 58.13 -32.29 14.36
CA LEU A 743 57.65 -33.71 14.33
C LEU A 743 57.17 -34.39 15.65
N PRO A 744 56.38 -35.51 15.63
CA PRO A 744 55.95 -36.42 14.52
C PRO A 744 54.41 -36.76 14.48
N ALA A 745 53.77 -37.01 13.33
CA ALA A 745 53.57 -38.25 12.55
C ALA A 745 52.60 -39.33 13.11
N GLN A 746 51.87 -39.97 12.17
CA GLN A 746 51.19 -41.28 12.16
C GLN A 746 49.64 -41.26 12.28
N ASN A 747 48.92 -41.50 11.18
CA ASN A 747 48.54 -42.77 10.52
C ASN A 747 47.31 -43.42 11.17
N GLY A 748 46.21 -43.51 10.41
CA GLY A 748 45.03 -44.28 10.77
C GLY A 748 43.89 -44.04 9.78
N GLU A 749 43.62 -45.05 8.96
CA GLU A 749 42.77 -45.05 7.77
C GLU A 749 41.26 -44.83 8.03
N SER A 750 40.61 -44.35 6.97
CA SER A 750 39.19 -44.07 6.81
C SER A 750 38.34 -45.32 6.55
N PRO A 751 37.12 -45.41 7.10
CA PRO A 751 36.08 -46.29 6.56
C PRO A 751 35.19 -45.55 5.56
N LYS A 752 34.94 -46.19 4.40
CA LYS A 752 34.02 -45.73 3.33
C LYS A 752 32.58 -45.59 3.84
N PRO A 753 31.82 -44.56 3.41
CA PRO A 753 30.40 -44.44 3.72
C PRO A 753 29.52 -45.30 2.79
N ALA A 754 28.44 -45.82 3.37
CA ALA A 754 27.42 -46.63 2.73
C ALA A 754 26.56 -45.80 1.75
N THR A 755 26.28 -46.40 0.60
CA THR A 755 25.41 -45.89 -0.46
C THR A 755 23.94 -45.88 0.01
N ILE A 756 23.31 -44.71 0.05
CA ILE A 756 21.85 -44.59 0.21
C ILE A 756 21.26 -44.44 -1.21
N GLU A 757 20.50 -45.44 -1.64
CA GLU A 757 19.74 -45.42 -2.88
C GLU A 757 18.59 -44.39 -2.80
N LYS A 758 18.55 -43.44 -3.75
CA LYS A 758 17.42 -42.53 -3.95
C LYS A 758 16.25 -43.31 -4.56
N LYS A 759 15.12 -43.39 -3.85
CA LYS A 759 13.83 -43.81 -4.46
C LYS A 759 13.20 -42.65 -5.23
N PRO A 760 12.63 -42.89 -6.43
CA PRO A 760 11.89 -41.88 -7.17
C PRO A 760 10.51 -41.63 -6.53
N LEU A 761 10.07 -40.37 -6.53
CA LEU A 761 8.70 -39.99 -6.16
C LEU A 761 7.71 -40.58 -7.18
N HIS A 762 6.65 -41.23 -6.67
CA HIS A 762 5.54 -41.74 -7.47
C HIS A 762 4.48 -40.65 -7.70
N ASP A 763 4.00 -40.54 -8.94
CA ASP A 763 2.75 -39.87 -9.30
C ASP A 763 1.56 -40.55 -8.58
N LYS A 764 0.95 -39.86 -7.61
CA LYS A 764 -0.35 -40.27 -7.06
C LYS A 764 -1.46 -39.76 -7.97
N SER A 765 -2.47 -40.58 -8.22
CA SER A 765 -3.66 -40.14 -8.99
C SER A 765 -4.58 -39.29 -8.13
N ILE A 766 -5.36 -38.40 -8.75
CA ILE A 766 -6.29 -37.47 -8.08
C ILE A 766 -7.27 -38.21 -7.17
N ASP A 767 -7.70 -39.42 -7.52
CA ASP A 767 -8.64 -40.23 -6.73
C ASP A 767 -8.05 -40.70 -5.39
N GLU A 768 -6.71 -40.86 -5.29
CA GLU A 768 -6.05 -41.18 -4.03
C GLU A 768 -5.95 -39.95 -3.12
N MET A 769 -5.77 -38.77 -3.70
CA MET A 769 -5.71 -37.50 -2.94
C MET A 769 -7.08 -37.11 -2.39
N VAL A 770 -8.16 -37.36 -3.13
CA VAL A 770 -9.54 -37.09 -2.69
C VAL A 770 -9.94 -37.98 -1.52
N ASN A 771 -9.50 -39.26 -1.52
CA ASN A 771 -9.74 -40.18 -0.41
C ASN A 771 -8.91 -39.85 0.84
N GLU A 772 -7.66 -39.39 0.70
CA GLU A 772 -6.82 -38.95 1.84
C GLU A 772 -7.36 -37.69 2.51
N LEU A 773 -8.03 -36.81 1.76
CA LEU A 773 -8.59 -35.55 2.27
C LEU A 773 -10.02 -35.68 2.81
N GLY A 774 -10.65 -36.85 2.70
CA GLY A 774 -11.98 -37.12 3.27
C GLY A 774 -13.10 -36.25 2.70
N ILE A 775 -12.99 -35.85 1.43
CA ILE A 775 -13.98 -35.01 0.73
C ILE A 775 -14.91 -35.93 -0.06
N GLU A 776 -16.19 -36.01 0.33
CA GLU A 776 -17.24 -36.59 -0.54
C GLU A 776 -17.66 -35.56 -1.59
N LEU A 777 -17.55 -35.91 -2.88
CA LEU A 777 -18.01 -35.10 -4.01
C LEU A 777 -19.51 -35.30 -4.30
#